data_AF-A0A925LHS9-F1
#
_entry.id   AF-A0A925LHS9-F1
#
_cell.length_a   1.000
_cell.length_b   1.000
_cell.length_c   1.000
_cell.angle_alpha   90.00
_cell.angle_beta   90.00
_cell.angle_gamma   90.00
#
_symmetry.space_group_name_H-M   'P 1'
#
loop_
_entity.id
_entity.type
_entity.pdbx_description
1 polymer ?
#
loop_
_entity_poly.entity_id
_entity_poly.type
_entity_poly.pdbx_seq_one_letter_code
_entity_poly.pdbx_strand_id
1 'polypeptide(L)'
;MRSNKFWYLVTLIAFALLPLAGCSGGGASAVKATEKGTQITIDGKVDSSVAKSTAKTTALTAIAVNTVEVSNAQDGAVLGSAAIDASGSFSGLTLTLPATKAILVFKATVTQGTFLNIVPIDLSNPPTAAITGANPISIVISQATTDMAKIVSSLLGLTGDLGDAGQTLNSVGKTYTDAAQLVVNNGGQQLAYSGAGLALTGKFSSAALLPAQDANNLDANALNNTILDGSITSVAIPGNNPIVSFQVVNKSTGKGIRGLKTFNLVIAQLKPGANGSPSEWLSYMVTGATSRPGTDVASNPAATPPVVGYSVSDNGDGSYTVKFAKDIKNGTGGTIVYNPNLTHRLMVGIRTTPTVALQQNGVNLSNFYNEKYFIKDFVPATPDVVPTEQRDMTTTDACNECHGKIGVTTPHGGRGDVKYCMMCHTAQRGNGRTNNASVNGVFTGDTAVADGEVSGDFVTMIHKIHMGTKLTKTGYNYAGVLFNGIVYPKGVDNCRQCHKGDDAAQLALAPQANNWKEKPSRKSCGSCHDNINFATGVNSASGVVGHMTGNHIPQADDSACASCHGTAGPFPVETFHASENATINNPLTPAGLTNFFYEVASASVDPVTNNLTIKFRIQQNTGSLTAAKTSVVFNGTAANPLVGYTGGPSFLLAYYQNTANQPAATNAADYNNLGVKAAQPKTVSIGSLLGATTGTLGTPDATGFYTAVVNSASAFPVGSTLRAVGLQGYFTQAIGTNGIAVATGRHALSAVKEVTGDVKRREVIDSAKCGKCHEWFEGHGGNRVAGLGTVGQSICALCHVPNLSTSGRGIQQSLLLFVANNPVGTSLAAVTNFLTGTTFSGTVSQAAKDANTALIAALGSDPTLYPEVSNNFKDMIHGVHAGNNSLVVGTPLRFVRDRGASGEFDFNFAGVTFVGVLKDCRACHKDTLANGVVDNTKATYTGIPAAAQSSTQVTTSGVALTLQTAAGVGNNVTQVDADRKSLPNAQDLVNTPFTATCKACHSRPNAIAHFKQMGGSVNAPRSQADPNAEACVTCHGTTGPNALFNVHRFSVVGE
;
A
#
# COMPACT_ATOMS: atom_id res chain seq x y z
N MET A 1 43.30 -11.53 22.54
CA MET A 1 44.47 -12.15 21.88
C MET A 1 44.26 -12.01 20.36
N ARG A 2 45.02 -11.10 19.72
CA ARG A 2 45.95 -11.33 18.57
C ARG A 2 45.33 -11.97 17.32
N SER A 3 45.57 -11.58 16.07
CA SER A 3 46.11 -10.41 15.35
C SER A 3 46.17 -10.80 13.85
N ASN A 4 46.57 -9.85 12.99
CA ASN A 4 47.07 -9.98 11.59
C ASN A 4 45.99 -9.72 10.52
N LYS A 5 45.93 -8.60 9.77
CA LYS A 5 46.89 -7.59 9.29
C LYS A 5 48.13 -8.13 8.56
N PHE A 6 48.09 -8.02 7.22
CA PHE A 6 49.13 -7.74 6.20
C PHE A 6 48.64 -8.44 4.91
N TRP A 7 48.43 -7.78 3.77
CA TRP A 7 49.47 -7.21 2.91
C TRP A 7 48.94 -6.07 2.03
N TYR A 8 49.65 -4.93 2.04
CA TYR A 8 49.66 -3.86 1.05
C TYR A 8 51.13 -3.66 0.66
N LEU A 9 51.44 -3.68 -0.65
CA LEU A 9 52.57 -3.06 -1.37
C LEU A 9 52.98 -3.94 -2.56
N VAL A 10 52.57 -3.57 -3.78
CA VAL A 10 53.47 -3.11 -4.86
C VAL A 10 52.61 -2.34 -5.87
N THR A 11 52.96 -1.07 -6.03
CA THR A 11 52.42 -0.11 -6.97
C THR A 11 53.11 -0.27 -8.34
N LEU A 12 52.46 0.29 -9.38
CA LEU A 12 53.03 0.93 -10.57
C LEU A 12 53.26 0.10 -11.86
N ILE A 13 52.73 0.70 -12.94
CA ILE A 13 52.93 0.46 -14.39
C ILE A 13 51.92 -0.50 -15.04
N ALA A 14 50.81 0.06 -15.54
CA ALA A 14 50.28 -0.16 -16.90
C ALA A 14 48.86 0.42 -17.04
N PHE A 15 48.72 1.74 -17.17
CA PHE A 15 47.59 2.35 -17.88
C PHE A 15 48.04 3.68 -18.48
N ALA A 16 48.50 3.61 -19.71
CA ALA A 16 48.55 4.75 -20.62
C ALA A 16 48.22 4.20 -22.00
N LEU A 17 47.07 4.59 -22.56
CA LEU A 17 46.87 5.01 -23.95
C LEU A 17 45.36 5.25 -24.23
N LEU A 18 45.04 6.54 -24.42
CA LEU A 18 43.94 7.17 -25.19
C LEU A 18 42.58 7.46 -24.49
N PRO A 19 41.97 8.63 -24.75
CA PRO A 19 42.52 9.97 -24.52
C PRO A 19 41.56 10.86 -23.70
N LEU A 20 42.09 11.47 -22.64
CA LEU A 20 41.51 12.66 -22.01
C LEU A 20 41.82 13.87 -22.90
N ALA A 21 40.81 14.40 -23.59
CA ALA A 21 40.92 15.74 -24.19
C ALA A 21 40.75 16.79 -23.09
N GLY A 22 41.79 16.94 -22.27
CA GLY A 22 42.04 18.15 -21.50
C GLY A 22 42.86 19.10 -22.36
N CYS A 23 42.37 20.32 -22.59
CA CYS A 23 43.22 21.40 -23.07
C CYS A 23 44.03 21.91 -21.87
N SER A 24 45.31 21.53 -21.82
CA SER A 24 46.36 22.26 -21.10
C SER A 24 47.39 22.72 -22.12
N GLY A 25 47.58 24.03 -22.24
CA GLY A 25 48.65 24.60 -23.06
C GLY A 25 48.73 26.11 -22.90
N GLY A 26 49.80 26.58 -22.25
CA GLY A 26 50.14 28.00 -22.15
C GLY A 26 50.77 28.35 -20.81
N GLY A 27 52.10 28.37 -20.75
CA GLY A 27 52.85 28.70 -19.53
C GLY A 27 52.70 30.19 -19.16
N ALA A 28 52.24 30.43 -17.94
CA ALA A 28 52.56 31.59 -17.12
C ALA A 28 52.46 31.18 -15.65
N SER A 29 53.43 31.60 -14.83
CA SER A 29 53.45 31.33 -13.38
C SER A 29 52.16 31.80 -12.71
N ALA A 30 51.34 30.87 -12.20
CA ALA A 30 50.07 31.19 -11.56
C ALA A 30 50.29 31.73 -10.14
N VAL A 31 50.04 33.02 -9.95
CA VAL A 31 49.86 33.62 -8.62
C VAL A 31 48.55 33.07 -8.04
N LYS A 32 48.62 32.50 -6.84
CA LYS A 32 47.44 32.09 -6.08
C LYS A 32 46.78 33.30 -5.47
N ALA A 33 45.45 33.40 -5.58
CA ALA A 33 44.68 34.35 -4.81
C ALA A 33 44.63 33.93 -3.33
N THR A 34 45.61 34.40 -2.55
CA THR A 34 45.61 34.29 -1.08
C THR A 34 45.29 35.62 -0.40
N GLU A 35 45.35 36.73 -1.14
CA GLU A 35 45.19 38.09 -0.60
C GLU A 35 44.25 38.94 -1.49
N LYS A 36 43.49 39.84 -0.84
CA LYS A 36 42.63 40.82 -1.53
C LYS A 36 43.49 41.75 -2.40
N GLY A 37 42.99 42.18 -3.56
CA GLY A 37 43.76 43.03 -4.48
C GLY A 37 44.81 42.29 -5.32
N THR A 38 44.91 40.96 -5.20
CA THR A 38 45.75 40.14 -6.08
C THR A 38 45.14 40.08 -7.48
N GLN A 39 45.96 40.28 -8.51
CA GLN A 39 45.57 40.01 -9.89
C GLN A 39 45.50 38.49 -10.10
N ILE A 40 44.36 38.00 -10.57
CA ILE A 40 44.15 36.60 -10.91
C ILE A 40 43.92 36.46 -12.40
N THR A 41 44.36 35.32 -12.94
CA THR A 41 44.05 34.88 -14.28
C THR A 41 42.95 33.83 -14.20
N ILE A 42 41.91 34.03 -15.00
CA ILE A 42 40.77 33.13 -15.14
C ILE A 42 40.82 32.53 -16.53
N ASP A 43 40.72 31.21 -16.57
CA ASP A 43 40.52 30.48 -17.82
C ASP A 43 39.08 29.97 -17.84
N GLY A 44 38.59 29.57 -19.01
CA GLY A 44 37.24 29.05 -19.06
C GLY A 44 36.79 28.62 -20.43
N LYS A 45 35.52 28.23 -20.49
CA LYS A 45 34.89 27.75 -21.71
C LYS A 45 33.45 28.20 -21.82
N VAL A 46 33.08 28.60 -23.02
CA VAL A 46 31.70 28.85 -23.44
C VAL A 46 31.18 27.59 -24.12
N ASP A 47 30.20 26.93 -23.49
CA ASP A 47 29.51 25.78 -24.08
C ASP A 47 28.25 26.25 -24.83
N SER A 48 28.38 26.38 -26.15
CA SER A 48 27.29 26.74 -27.06
C SER A 48 26.62 25.53 -27.72
N SER A 49 27.00 24.29 -27.35
CA SER A 49 26.55 23.06 -28.02
C SER A 49 25.04 22.80 -27.91
N VAL A 50 24.37 23.46 -26.96
CA VAL A 50 22.92 23.35 -26.71
C VAL A 50 22.07 24.37 -27.48
N ALA A 51 22.68 25.33 -28.22
CA ALA A 51 21.98 26.40 -28.94
C ALA A 51 21.28 25.97 -30.26
N LYS A 52 21.19 24.65 -30.54
CA LYS A 52 20.60 24.13 -31.78
C LYS A 52 19.09 23.91 -31.63
N SER A 53 18.26 24.95 -31.84
CA SER A 53 16.90 24.71 -32.39
C SER A 53 16.08 25.91 -32.91
N THR A 54 16.53 27.17 -32.96
CA THR A 54 15.60 28.25 -33.40
C THR A 54 16.15 29.44 -34.22
N ALA A 55 17.39 29.39 -34.70
CA ALA A 55 17.84 30.39 -35.67
C ALA A 55 17.34 30.03 -37.08
N LYS A 56 16.13 30.50 -37.42
CA LYS A 56 15.67 30.59 -38.82
C LYS A 56 16.69 31.47 -39.55
N THR A 57 17.27 30.94 -40.61
CA THR A 57 18.26 31.63 -41.45
C THR A 57 17.68 32.93 -42.00
N THR A 58 18.05 34.03 -41.38
CA THR A 58 18.03 35.37 -41.97
C THR A 58 19.46 35.88 -41.85
N ALA A 59 20.02 36.29 -42.98
CA ALA A 59 21.38 36.78 -43.10
C ALA A 59 21.63 37.88 -42.05
N LEU A 60 22.38 37.53 -41.01
CA LEU A 60 22.92 38.47 -40.04
C LEU A 60 24.38 38.69 -40.42
N THR A 61 24.71 39.94 -40.68
CA THR A 61 26.08 40.45 -40.79
C THR A 61 26.88 40.00 -39.57
N ALA A 62 28.11 39.54 -39.78
CA ALA A 62 28.99 39.06 -38.72
C ALA A 62 29.15 40.12 -37.62
N ILE A 63 28.64 39.85 -36.42
CA ILE A 63 29.01 40.60 -35.23
C ILE A 63 30.45 40.18 -34.92
N ALA A 64 31.39 41.08 -35.17
CA ALA A 64 32.70 41.03 -34.51
C ALA A 64 32.43 41.21 -33.01
N VAL A 65 32.48 40.15 -32.21
CA VAL A 65 33.58 39.82 -31.29
C VAL A 65 33.27 38.47 -30.60
N ASN A 66 34.19 37.51 -30.64
CA ASN A 66 34.19 36.33 -29.76
C ASN A 66 34.90 36.73 -28.45
N THR A 67 34.21 37.38 -27.52
CA THR A 67 34.82 37.85 -26.25
C THR A 67 34.01 37.46 -25.03
N VAL A 68 34.70 37.26 -23.92
CA VAL A 68 34.13 37.23 -22.58
C VAL A 68 34.56 38.48 -21.83
N GLU A 69 33.61 39.16 -21.20
CA GLU A 69 33.83 40.28 -20.30
C GLU A 69 33.41 39.91 -18.89
N VAL A 70 34.15 40.38 -17.89
CA VAL A 70 33.78 40.23 -16.47
C VAL A 70 33.50 41.61 -15.88
N SER A 71 32.36 41.78 -15.22
CA SER A 71 31.98 43.02 -14.54
C SER A 71 31.56 42.81 -13.08
N ASN A 72 31.59 43.87 -12.28
CA ASN A 72 31.09 43.87 -10.91
C ASN A 72 29.57 44.10 -10.92
N ALA A 73 28.79 43.20 -10.32
CA ALA A 73 27.34 43.35 -10.29
C ALA A 73 26.84 44.50 -9.41
N GLN A 74 27.68 45.02 -8.50
CA GLN A 74 27.29 46.10 -7.60
C GLN A 74 27.01 47.40 -8.37
N ASP A 75 27.85 47.71 -9.34
CA ASP A 75 27.88 49.00 -10.07
C ASP A 75 27.99 48.85 -11.60
N GLY A 76 28.18 47.64 -12.11
CA GLY A 76 28.32 47.35 -13.54
C GLY A 76 29.73 47.61 -14.10
N ALA A 77 30.72 47.93 -13.26
CA ALA A 77 32.06 48.26 -13.72
C ALA A 77 32.74 47.03 -14.36
N VAL A 78 33.24 47.19 -15.60
CA VAL A 78 34.01 46.14 -16.30
C VAL A 78 35.38 45.98 -15.65
N LEU A 79 35.71 44.75 -15.27
CA LEU A 79 36.93 44.37 -14.54
C LEU A 79 37.99 43.71 -15.43
N GLY A 80 37.60 43.15 -16.57
CA GLY A 80 38.50 42.50 -17.53
C GLY A 80 37.78 41.91 -18.73
N SER A 81 38.52 41.56 -19.78
CA SER A 81 38.00 40.86 -20.95
C SER A 81 39.04 39.93 -21.59
N ALA A 82 38.58 38.91 -22.33
CA ALA A 82 39.43 37.97 -23.06
C ALA A 82 38.75 37.50 -24.35
N ALA A 83 39.56 37.10 -25.33
CA ALA A 83 39.07 36.50 -26.57
C ALA A 83 38.70 35.02 -26.37
N ILE A 84 37.66 34.57 -27.07
CA ILE A 84 37.19 33.19 -27.10
C ILE A 84 37.67 32.56 -28.41
N ASP A 85 38.36 31.43 -28.31
CA ASP A 85 38.86 30.68 -29.45
C ASP A 85 37.77 29.85 -30.16
N ALA A 86 38.13 29.23 -31.27
CA ALA A 86 37.21 28.42 -32.09
C ALA A 86 36.66 27.16 -31.38
N SER A 87 37.28 26.72 -30.28
CA SER A 87 36.80 25.60 -29.44
C SER A 87 35.81 26.05 -28.35
N GLY A 88 35.54 27.36 -28.27
CA GLY A 88 34.78 27.99 -27.21
C GLY A 88 35.59 28.27 -25.95
N SER A 89 36.91 28.05 -25.95
CA SER A 89 37.75 28.26 -24.78
C SER A 89 38.28 29.70 -24.73
N PHE A 90 38.45 30.26 -23.55
CA PHE A 90 39.18 31.50 -23.34
C PHE A 90 40.24 31.29 -22.27
N SER A 91 41.37 31.95 -22.42
CA SER A 91 42.46 31.91 -21.45
C SER A 91 43.03 33.30 -21.24
N GLY A 92 43.67 33.51 -20.09
CA GLY A 92 44.33 34.79 -19.82
C GLY A 92 43.39 35.95 -19.44
N LEU A 93 42.14 35.68 -19.03
CA LEU A 93 41.24 36.73 -18.53
C LEU A 93 41.74 37.21 -17.18
N THR A 94 42.41 38.36 -17.15
CA THR A 94 42.95 38.93 -15.90
C THR A 94 41.97 39.87 -15.24
N LEU A 95 41.76 39.71 -13.93
CA LEU A 95 41.04 40.68 -13.09
C LEU A 95 41.71 40.82 -11.72
N THR A 96 41.53 41.96 -11.08
CA THR A 96 41.99 42.18 -9.69
C THR A 96 40.88 41.79 -8.72
N LEU A 97 41.20 40.95 -7.73
CA LEU A 97 40.22 40.56 -6.73
C LEU A 97 39.71 41.78 -5.94
N PRO A 98 38.39 41.94 -5.78
CA PRO A 98 37.81 43.09 -5.09
C PRO A 98 38.21 43.13 -3.60
N ALA A 99 38.22 44.31 -3.00
CA ALA A 99 38.56 44.49 -1.58
C ALA A 99 37.43 44.02 -0.62
N THR A 100 36.20 43.97 -1.13
CA THR A 100 34.98 43.57 -0.43
C THR A 100 34.32 42.38 -1.13
N LYS A 101 33.32 41.77 -0.48
CA LYS A 101 32.47 40.77 -1.14
C LYS A 101 31.85 41.36 -2.40
N ALA A 102 31.83 40.61 -3.48
CA ALA A 102 31.31 41.08 -4.77
C ALA A 102 30.70 39.92 -5.57
N ILE A 103 29.72 40.23 -6.42
CA ILE A 103 29.22 39.29 -7.41
C ILE A 103 29.89 39.64 -8.73
N LEU A 104 30.60 38.68 -9.33
CA LEU A 104 31.17 38.84 -10.67
C LEU A 104 30.17 38.38 -11.71
N VAL A 105 30.04 39.14 -12.79
CA VAL A 105 29.18 38.83 -13.94
C VAL A 105 30.08 38.56 -15.15
N PHE A 106 30.07 37.34 -15.64
CA PHE A 106 30.78 36.93 -16.86
C PHE A 106 29.81 36.92 -18.03
N LYS A 107 30.02 37.82 -18.99
CA LYS A 107 29.19 37.97 -20.18
C LYS A 107 30.00 37.59 -21.41
N ALA A 108 29.66 36.47 -22.03
CA ALA A 108 30.29 36.01 -23.26
C ALA A 108 29.42 36.36 -24.46
N THR A 109 29.96 37.08 -25.43
CA THR A 109 29.32 37.33 -26.72
C THR A 109 30.01 36.46 -27.76
N VAL A 110 29.24 35.60 -28.41
CA VAL A 110 29.70 34.72 -29.50
C VAL A 110 28.72 34.80 -30.66
N THR A 111 29.08 34.24 -31.81
CA THR A 111 28.22 34.24 -33.02
C THR A 111 26.80 33.72 -32.78
N GLN A 112 26.62 32.80 -31.82
CA GLN A 112 25.33 32.21 -31.48
C GLN A 112 24.47 33.06 -30.50
N GLY A 113 25.01 34.14 -29.93
CA GLY A 113 24.33 35.01 -28.97
C GLY A 113 25.18 35.38 -27.76
N THR A 114 24.54 36.00 -26.77
CA THR A 114 25.17 36.40 -25.51
C THR A 114 24.79 35.44 -24.39
N PHE A 115 25.79 34.95 -23.66
CA PHE A 115 25.65 34.04 -22.52
C PHE A 115 26.19 34.70 -21.25
N LEU A 116 25.60 34.35 -20.11
CA LEU A 116 25.89 34.95 -18.81
C LEU A 116 26.25 33.88 -17.78
N ASN A 117 27.14 34.21 -16.86
CA ASN A 117 27.34 33.47 -15.61
C ASN A 117 27.59 34.48 -14.48
N ILE A 118 27.03 34.24 -13.30
CA ILE A 118 27.21 35.11 -12.14
C ILE A 118 27.81 34.31 -10.98
N VAL A 119 28.87 34.83 -10.39
CA VAL A 119 29.68 34.12 -9.39
C VAL A 119 29.89 35.03 -8.19
N PRO A 120 29.28 34.74 -7.02
CA PRO A 120 29.57 35.43 -5.79
C PRO A 120 30.99 35.11 -5.35
N ILE A 121 31.71 36.12 -4.86
CA ILE A 121 33.03 35.96 -4.25
C ILE A 121 32.97 36.46 -2.82
N ASP A 122 33.28 35.55 -1.89
CA ASP A 122 33.41 35.85 -0.46
C ASP A 122 34.89 35.80 -0.03
N LEU A 123 35.42 36.99 0.26
CA LEU A 123 36.81 37.19 0.69
C LEU A 123 36.94 37.50 2.19
N SER A 124 35.94 37.13 3.01
CA SER A 124 35.90 37.49 4.44
C SER A 124 36.99 36.84 5.29
N ASN A 125 37.45 35.64 4.90
CA ASN A 125 38.24 34.76 5.76
C ASN A 125 39.50 34.23 5.05
N PRO A 126 40.47 35.08 4.67
CA PRO A 126 41.71 34.61 4.08
C PRO A 126 42.46 33.69 5.07
N PRO A 127 43.06 32.57 4.60
CA PRO A 127 43.81 31.67 5.47
C PRO A 127 45.06 32.35 6.05
N THR A 128 45.43 31.99 7.29
CA THR A 128 46.56 32.59 8.03
C THR A 128 47.94 32.12 7.59
N ALA A 129 48.03 31.09 6.74
CA ALA A 129 49.29 30.54 6.24
C ALA A 129 49.39 30.65 4.70
N ALA A 130 50.60 30.83 4.17
CA ALA A 130 50.87 30.75 2.74
C ALA A 130 50.68 29.30 2.25
N ILE A 131 49.68 29.07 1.39
CA ILE A 131 49.36 27.72 0.92
C ILE A 131 49.96 27.50 -0.47
N THR A 132 50.88 26.55 -0.62
CA THR A 132 51.52 26.16 -1.90
C THR A 132 50.79 24.97 -2.56
N GLY A 133 50.45 25.04 -3.86
CA GLY A 133 49.73 23.98 -4.61
C GLY A 133 48.77 24.50 -5.71
N ALA A 134 49.12 24.33 -6.99
CA ALA A 134 48.44 24.93 -8.15
C ALA A 134 46.97 24.50 -8.33
N ASN A 135 46.07 25.46 -8.59
CA ASN A 135 44.76 25.25 -9.23
C ASN A 135 44.31 26.58 -9.89
N PRO A 136 44.25 26.69 -11.22
CA PRO A 136 43.66 27.86 -11.88
C PRO A 136 42.13 27.90 -11.65
N ILE A 137 41.58 29.10 -11.48
CA ILE A 137 40.12 29.30 -11.41
C ILE A 137 39.58 29.17 -12.84
N SER A 138 38.79 28.13 -13.09
CA SER A 138 38.14 27.91 -14.38
C SER A 138 36.64 28.17 -14.29
N ILE A 139 36.07 28.88 -15.26
CA ILE A 139 34.63 29.19 -15.32
C ILE A 139 34.01 28.61 -16.59
N VAL A 140 32.82 28.04 -16.46
CA VAL A 140 32.00 27.59 -17.60
C VAL A 140 30.85 28.56 -17.80
N ILE A 141 30.69 29.06 -19.02
CA ILE A 141 29.56 29.91 -19.42
C ILE A 141 28.71 29.10 -20.39
N SER A 142 27.42 28.98 -20.12
CA SER A 142 26.51 28.16 -20.93
C SER A 142 25.11 28.75 -20.93
N GLN A 143 24.21 28.15 -21.71
CA GLN A 143 22.78 28.50 -21.64
C GLN A 143 22.22 28.29 -20.22
N ALA A 144 22.66 27.24 -19.51
CA ALA A 144 22.19 26.95 -18.16
C ALA A 144 22.60 28.03 -17.14
N THR A 145 23.86 28.49 -17.19
CA THR A 145 24.32 29.59 -16.32
C THR A 145 23.65 30.91 -16.69
N THR A 146 23.29 31.09 -17.97
CA THR A 146 22.58 32.28 -18.46
C THR A 146 21.16 32.32 -17.90
N ASP A 147 20.45 31.19 -17.94
CA ASP A 147 19.10 31.07 -17.41
C ASP A 147 19.08 31.28 -15.89
N MET A 148 20.06 30.72 -15.17
CA MET A 148 20.25 30.98 -13.74
C MET A 148 20.50 32.46 -13.47
N ALA A 149 21.40 33.10 -14.22
CA ALA A 149 21.71 34.50 -14.01
C ALA A 149 20.48 35.39 -14.24
N LYS A 150 19.67 35.08 -15.25
CA LYS A 150 18.36 35.71 -15.49
C LYS A 150 17.38 35.50 -14.34
N ILE A 151 17.32 34.29 -13.78
CA ILE A 151 16.49 33.97 -12.62
C ILE A 151 16.88 34.81 -11.42
N VAL A 152 18.18 34.89 -11.11
CA VAL A 152 18.70 35.68 -10.00
C VAL A 152 18.45 37.16 -10.23
N SER A 153 18.65 37.65 -11.44
CA SER A 153 18.36 39.04 -11.82
C SER A 153 16.89 39.39 -11.55
N SER A 154 15.99 38.51 -11.97
CA SER A 154 14.56 38.66 -11.71
C SER A 154 14.21 38.59 -10.22
N LEU A 155 14.83 37.68 -9.45
CA LEU A 155 14.65 37.58 -8.00
C LEU A 155 15.18 38.80 -7.24
N LEU A 156 16.16 39.51 -7.80
CA LEU A 156 16.68 40.76 -7.26
C LEU A 156 15.78 41.97 -7.58
N GLY A 157 14.77 41.80 -8.45
CA GLY A 157 13.86 42.86 -8.87
C GLY A 157 14.32 43.64 -10.12
N LEU A 158 15.27 43.08 -10.88
CA LEU A 158 15.78 43.69 -12.11
C LEU A 158 14.86 43.41 -13.31
N THR A 159 14.81 44.36 -14.24
CA THR A 159 14.02 44.23 -15.50
C THR A 159 14.86 43.70 -16.66
N GLY A 160 16.19 43.65 -16.51
CA GLY A 160 17.14 43.05 -17.44
C GLY A 160 18.17 42.16 -16.73
N ASP A 161 19.24 41.80 -17.43
CA ASP A 161 20.27 40.91 -16.91
C ASP A 161 21.18 41.66 -15.91
N LEU A 162 21.47 41.04 -14.77
CA LEU A 162 22.37 41.59 -13.75
C LEU A 162 23.74 41.86 -14.37
N GLY A 163 24.19 43.11 -14.27
CA GLY A 163 25.43 43.60 -14.88
C GLY A 163 25.23 44.44 -16.15
N ASP A 164 24.01 44.51 -16.68
CA ASP A 164 23.67 45.45 -17.77
C ASP A 164 23.56 46.90 -17.24
N ALA A 165 23.65 47.87 -18.17
CA ALA A 165 23.50 49.28 -17.85
C ALA A 165 22.16 49.56 -17.14
N GLY A 166 22.23 50.09 -15.92
CA GLY A 166 21.06 50.34 -15.07
C GLY A 166 20.49 49.11 -14.36
N GLN A 167 21.08 47.93 -14.53
CA GLN A 167 20.64 46.65 -13.96
C GLN A 167 21.69 46.10 -12.96
N THR A 168 21.88 46.80 -11.85
CA THR A 168 22.94 46.51 -10.86
C THR A 168 22.32 46.35 -9.47
N LEU A 169 23.07 45.81 -8.50
CA LEU A 169 22.55 45.72 -7.13
C LEU A 169 22.24 47.10 -6.54
N ASN A 170 23.04 48.12 -6.89
CA ASN A 170 22.78 49.51 -6.51
C ASN A 170 21.43 50.03 -7.06
N SER A 171 21.05 49.67 -8.29
CA SER A 171 19.82 50.19 -8.91
C SER A 171 18.53 49.69 -8.26
N VAL A 172 18.60 48.59 -7.51
CA VAL A 172 17.46 47.98 -6.79
C VAL A 172 17.64 47.98 -5.27
N GLY A 173 18.66 48.68 -4.75
CA GLY A 173 18.93 48.76 -3.31
C GLY A 173 19.24 47.41 -2.66
N LYS A 174 19.83 46.47 -3.41
CA LYS A 174 20.21 45.13 -2.94
C LYS A 174 21.70 45.07 -2.58
N THR A 175 22.04 44.12 -1.73
CA THR A 175 23.41 43.90 -1.24
C THR A 175 24.01 42.63 -1.84
N TYR A 176 25.33 42.45 -1.66
CA TYR A 176 25.99 41.17 -1.93
C TYR A 176 25.26 40.00 -1.30
N THR A 177 24.82 40.12 -0.03
CA THR A 177 24.19 39.01 0.70
C THR A 177 22.88 38.58 0.04
N ASP A 178 22.08 39.55 -0.43
CA ASP A 178 20.82 39.28 -1.14
C ASP A 178 21.08 38.49 -2.43
N ALA A 179 22.07 38.93 -3.21
CA ALA A 179 22.40 38.31 -4.50
C ALA A 179 23.12 36.98 -4.33
N ALA A 180 24.14 36.90 -3.48
CA ALA A 180 24.96 35.71 -3.29
C ALA A 180 24.11 34.52 -2.85
N GLN A 181 23.19 34.73 -1.91
CA GLN A 181 22.31 33.68 -1.45
C GLN A 181 21.36 33.22 -2.55
N LEU A 182 20.85 34.13 -3.39
CA LEU A 182 20.03 33.78 -4.55
C LEU A 182 20.84 33.00 -5.61
N VAL A 183 22.07 33.40 -5.90
CA VAL A 183 22.95 32.65 -6.82
C VAL A 183 23.15 31.23 -6.31
N VAL A 184 23.55 31.07 -5.05
CA VAL A 184 23.78 29.75 -4.43
C VAL A 184 22.49 28.92 -4.37
N ASN A 185 21.34 29.53 -4.07
CA ASN A 185 20.04 28.84 -3.99
C ASN A 185 19.50 28.37 -5.35
N ASN A 186 20.00 28.93 -6.46
CA ASN A 186 19.57 28.63 -7.83
C ASN A 186 20.63 27.84 -8.63
N GLY A 187 21.54 27.13 -7.94
CA GLY A 187 22.52 26.25 -8.58
C GLY A 187 23.84 26.93 -8.97
N GLY A 188 24.01 28.20 -8.57
CA GLY A 188 25.21 28.97 -8.89
C GLY A 188 26.41 28.64 -8.01
N GLN A 189 27.56 28.87 -8.61
CA GLN A 189 28.87 28.69 -8.00
C GLN A 189 29.27 29.93 -7.21
N GLN A 190 29.85 29.76 -6.03
CA GLN A 190 30.49 30.84 -5.26
C GLN A 190 31.98 30.54 -5.09
N LEU A 191 32.82 31.57 -5.04
CA LEU A 191 34.22 31.47 -4.66
C LEU A 191 34.38 31.90 -3.20
N ALA A 192 35.06 31.09 -2.39
CA ALA A 192 35.42 31.43 -1.01
C ALA A 192 36.79 30.86 -0.64
N TYR A 193 37.41 31.43 0.39
CA TYR A 193 38.68 30.92 0.91
C TYR A 193 38.50 29.54 1.57
N SER A 194 39.40 28.63 1.24
CA SER A 194 39.56 27.31 1.85
C SER A 194 40.95 27.17 2.47
N GLY A 195 41.19 26.05 3.17
CA GLY A 195 42.54 25.69 3.64
C GLY A 195 43.59 25.49 2.53
N ALA A 196 43.20 25.56 1.25
CA ALA A 196 44.06 25.48 0.07
C ALA A 196 44.20 26.80 -0.74
N GLY A 197 43.50 27.87 -0.33
CA GLY A 197 43.41 29.16 -1.04
C GLY A 197 41.98 29.46 -1.51
N LEU A 198 41.81 30.48 -2.35
CA LEU A 198 40.52 30.82 -2.96
C LEU A 198 40.06 29.68 -3.88
N ALA A 199 38.91 29.09 -3.58
CA ALA A 199 38.36 27.94 -4.29
C ALA A 199 36.85 28.08 -4.50
N LEU A 200 36.31 27.35 -5.46
CA LEU A 200 34.88 27.24 -5.65
C LEU A 200 34.24 26.47 -4.49
N THR A 201 33.22 27.05 -3.87
CA THR A 201 32.41 26.51 -2.78
C THR A 201 30.94 26.82 -3.03
N GLY A 202 30.03 25.84 -2.93
CA GLY A 202 28.60 26.09 -3.04
C GLY A 202 27.78 24.91 -2.52
N LYS A 203 26.53 25.15 -2.12
CA LYS A 203 25.66 24.15 -1.47
C LYS A 203 25.40 22.90 -2.34
N PHE A 204 25.59 23.00 -3.66
CA PHE A 204 25.50 21.88 -4.61
C PHE A 204 26.71 21.76 -5.55
N SER A 205 27.90 22.03 -5.02
CA SER A 205 29.09 21.29 -5.47
C SER A 205 29.65 20.62 -4.23
N SER A 206 28.82 19.77 -3.63
CA SER A 206 29.31 18.99 -2.51
C SER A 206 30.34 18.03 -3.05
N ALA A 207 31.60 18.22 -2.68
CA ALA A 207 32.65 17.26 -2.99
C ALA A 207 32.28 15.84 -2.51
N ALA A 208 31.43 15.71 -1.49
CA ALA A 208 30.92 14.43 -1.01
C ALA A 208 29.95 13.74 -1.99
N LEU A 209 29.33 14.48 -2.91
CA LEU A 209 28.45 13.92 -3.96
C LEU A 209 29.22 13.54 -5.23
N LEU A 210 30.49 13.96 -5.33
CA LEU A 210 31.37 13.69 -6.46
C LEU A 210 32.31 12.50 -6.17
N PRO A 211 32.59 11.64 -7.17
CA PRO A 211 32.02 11.67 -8.51
C PRO A 211 30.55 11.22 -8.53
N ALA A 212 29.69 12.04 -9.13
CA ALA A 212 28.28 11.71 -9.33
C ALA A 212 28.15 10.59 -10.36
N GLN A 213 27.16 9.71 -10.15
CA GLN A 213 26.82 8.65 -11.09
C GLN A 213 26.00 9.23 -12.25
N ASP A 214 26.40 8.93 -13.48
CA ASP A 214 25.66 9.34 -14.68
C ASP A 214 24.51 8.37 -14.93
N ALA A 215 23.28 8.87 -14.94
CA ALA A 215 22.08 8.07 -15.18
C ALA A 215 22.11 7.34 -16.54
N ASN A 216 22.86 7.85 -17.53
CA ASN A 216 23.01 7.20 -18.83
C ASN A 216 23.89 5.93 -18.78
N ASN A 217 24.68 5.76 -17.71
CA ASN A 217 25.58 4.62 -17.53
C ASN A 217 25.01 3.54 -16.58
N LEU A 218 23.74 3.68 -16.16
CA LEU A 218 23.08 2.69 -15.32
C LEU A 218 22.33 1.69 -16.22
N ASP A 219 22.71 0.41 -16.16
CA ASP A 219 21.98 -0.67 -16.84
C ASP A 219 20.63 -0.98 -16.18
N ALA A 220 19.79 -1.82 -16.80
CA ALA A 220 18.47 -2.17 -16.28
C ALA A 220 18.51 -2.76 -14.85
N ASN A 221 19.56 -3.51 -14.49
CA ASN A 221 19.71 -4.05 -13.15
C ASN A 221 20.16 -2.98 -12.16
N ALA A 222 21.08 -2.09 -12.56
CA ALA A 222 21.50 -0.94 -11.79
C ALA A 222 20.34 0.03 -11.55
N LEU A 223 19.46 0.26 -12.54
CA LEU A 223 18.27 1.10 -12.42
C LEU A 223 17.19 0.47 -11.54
N ASN A 224 17.01 -0.85 -11.60
CA ASN A 224 16.09 -1.56 -10.71
C ASN A 224 16.61 -1.63 -9.25
N ASN A 225 17.93 -1.62 -9.06
CA ASN A 225 18.58 -1.70 -7.74
C ASN A 225 18.97 -0.33 -7.15
N THR A 226 19.01 0.73 -7.95
CA THR A 226 19.34 2.08 -7.48
C THR A 226 18.09 2.69 -6.84
N ILE A 227 18.04 2.64 -5.52
CA ILE A 227 17.03 3.38 -4.76
C ILE A 227 17.42 4.85 -4.79
N LEU A 228 16.56 5.69 -5.36
CA LEU A 228 16.74 7.13 -5.37
C LEU A 228 16.23 7.74 -4.06
N ASP A 229 16.96 8.72 -3.55
CA ASP A 229 16.51 9.59 -2.47
C ASP A 229 16.85 11.05 -2.77
N GLY A 230 16.38 11.96 -1.94
CA GLY A 230 16.59 13.38 -2.15
C GLY A 230 15.52 14.27 -1.53
N SER A 231 15.57 15.55 -1.86
CA SER A 231 14.63 16.55 -1.36
C SER A 231 14.59 17.79 -2.24
N ILE A 232 13.49 18.53 -2.16
CA ILE A 232 13.39 19.90 -2.71
C ILE A 232 14.10 20.83 -1.73
N THR A 233 15.10 21.54 -2.24
CA THR A 233 15.94 22.40 -1.41
C THR A 233 15.45 23.83 -1.40
N SER A 234 14.95 24.34 -2.52
CA SER A 234 14.38 25.69 -2.63
C SER A 234 13.25 25.74 -3.66
N VAL A 235 12.32 26.66 -3.43
CA VAL A 235 11.26 27.01 -4.37
C VAL A 235 11.17 28.54 -4.39
N ALA A 236 11.17 29.13 -5.57
CA ALA A 236 11.08 30.58 -5.77
C ALA A 236 10.09 30.92 -6.88
N ILE A 237 9.38 32.05 -6.73
CA ILE A 237 8.34 32.49 -7.68
C ILE A 237 8.53 34.00 -7.99
N PRO A 238 9.67 34.39 -8.61
CA PRO A 238 10.00 35.80 -8.86
C PRO A 238 9.04 36.44 -9.87
N GLY A 239 8.75 35.73 -10.95
CA GLY A 239 7.79 36.12 -11.98
C GLY A 239 6.54 35.24 -11.92
N ASN A 240 6.04 34.85 -13.09
CA ASN A 240 4.83 34.04 -13.18
C ASN A 240 5.09 32.52 -13.12
N ASN A 241 6.32 32.10 -13.39
CA ASN A 241 6.72 30.71 -13.47
C ASN A 241 7.50 30.30 -12.21
N PRO A 242 7.08 29.23 -11.52
CA PRO A 242 7.85 28.67 -10.41
C PRO A 242 9.22 28.15 -10.83
N ILE A 243 10.19 28.29 -9.94
CA ILE A 243 11.55 27.76 -10.07
C ILE A 243 11.84 26.90 -8.86
N VAL A 244 12.37 25.71 -9.10
CA VAL A 244 12.57 24.68 -8.06
C VAL A 244 13.97 24.15 -8.16
N SER A 245 14.68 24.12 -7.03
CA SER A 245 15.94 23.36 -6.91
C SER A 245 15.72 22.15 -6.03
N PHE A 246 16.29 21.01 -6.43
CA PHE A 246 16.19 19.75 -5.70
C PHE A 246 17.44 18.90 -5.92
N GLN A 247 17.59 17.87 -5.08
CA GLN A 247 18.70 16.93 -5.12
C GLN A 247 18.20 15.51 -5.36
N VAL A 248 18.96 14.74 -6.13
CA VAL A 248 18.78 13.30 -6.33
C VAL A 248 20.07 12.57 -6.01
N VAL A 249 19.99 11.60 -5.09
CA VAL A 249 21.10 10.74 -4.71
C VAL A 249 20.73 9.27 -4.83
N ASN A 250 21.75 8.42 -4.98
CA ASN A 250 21.63 7.01 -4.71
C ASN A 250 21.58 6.81 -3.20
N LYS A 251 20.46 6.30 -2.67
CA LYS A 251 20.22 6.10 -1.24
C LYS A 251 21.29 5.23 -0.57
N SER A 252 21.81 4.23 -1.28
CA SER A 252 22.77 3.27 -0.70
C SER A 252 24.20 3.81 -0.61
N THR A 253 24.60 4.65 -1.56
CA THR A 253 25.98 5.17 -1.64
C THR A 253 26.11 6.63 -1.24
N GLY A 254 25.00 7.37 -1.16
CA GLY A 254 24.97 8.82 -0.95
C GLY A 254 25.46 9.64 -2.15
N LYS A 255 25.88 9.00 -3.26
CA LYS A 255 26.39 9.70 -4.44
C LYS A 255 25.26 10.37 -5.23
N GLY A 256 25.54 11.54 -5.80
CA GLY A 256 24.59 12.23 -6.66
C GLY A 256 24.29 11.48 -7.95
N ILE A 257 23.06 11.60 -8.46
CA ILE A 257 22.66 11.08 -9.77
C ILE A 257 22.51 12.24 -10.76
N ARG A 258 23.45 12.37 -11.70
CA ARG A 258 23.41 13.37 -12.77
C ARG A 258 22.81 12.78 -14.06
N GLY A 259 22.43 13.63 -15.01
CA GLY A 259 21.99 13.24 -16.35
C GLY A 259 20.48 12.98 -16.52
N LEU A 260 19.66 13.18 -15.48
CA LEU A 260 18.21 13.04 -15.56
C LEU A 260 17.59 14.14 -16.43
N LYS A 261 16.62 13.78 -17.29
CA LYS A 261 16.11 14.68 -18.34
C LYS A 261 14.66 15.11 -18.19
N THR A 262 13.80 14.30 -17.57
CA THR A 262 12.38 14.64 -17.40
C THR A 262 11.88 14.39 -15.99
N PHE A 263 11.06 15.32 -15.53
CA PHE A 263 10.47 15.36 -14.20
C PHE A 263 8.97 15.62 -14.29
N ASN A 264 8.19 14.96 -13.44
CA ASN A 264 6.84 15.34 -13.09
C ASN A 264 6.87 16.57 -12.19
N LEU A 265 6.21 17.64 -12.64
CA LEU A 265 6.12 18.88 -11.89
C LEU A 265 4.65 19.20 -11.63
N VAL A 266 4.32 19.40 -10.35
CA VAL A 266 2.97 19.80 -9.91
C VAL A 266 3.10 20.84 -8.80
N ILE A 267 2.27 21.86 -8.86
CA ILE A 267 2.16 22.89 -7.82
C ILE A 267 0.68 23.18 -7.52
N ALA A 268 0.37 23.33 -6.24
CA ALA A 268 -0.98 23.59 -5.74
C ALA A 268 -0.95 24.62 -4.59
N GLN A 269 -2.05 25.33 -4.39
CA GLN A 269 -2.27 26.24 -3.27
C GLN A 269 -3.34 25.65 -2.34
N LEU A 270 -3.14 25.77 -1.03
CA LEU A 270 -4.10 25.37 -0.02
C LEU A 270 -5.09 26.52 0.18
N LYS A 271 -6.35 26.31 -0.25
CA LYS A 271 -7.45 27.19 0.09
C LYS A 271 -7.82 26.96 1.56
N PRO A 272 -7.81 28.01 2.41
CA PRO A 272 -8.27 27.89 3.79
C PRO A 272 -9.73 27.44 3.85
N GLY A 273 -10.08 26.77 4.94
CA GLY A 273 -11.47 26.43 5.23
C GLY A 273 -12.34 27.69 5.39
N ALA A 274 -13.62 27.60 5.05
CA ALA A 274 -14.60 28.68 5.21
C ALA A 274 -15.95 28.08 5.63
N ASN A 275 -16.71 28.79 6.46
CA ASN A 275 -18.05 28.36 6.92
C ASN A 275 -18.07 26.91 7.46
N GLY A 276 -17.09 26.56 8.29
CA GLY A 276 -16.93 25.22 8.87
C GLY A 276 -16.30 24.18 7.95
N SER A 277 -16.29 24.40 6.63
CA SER A 277 -15.68 23.45 5.68
C SER A 277 -14.17 23.33 5.90
N PRO A 278 -13.58 22.12 5.82
CA PRO A 278 -12.14 21.93 5.87
C PRO A 278 -11.40 22.64 4.71
N SER A 279 -10.08 22.85 4.87
CA SER A 279 -9.21 23.38 3.82
C SER A 279 -9.16 22.47 2.59
N GLU A 280 -8.86 23.01 1.41
CA GLU A 280 -8.82 22.23 0.16
C GLU A 280 -7.61 22.58 -0.71
N TRP A 281 -6.97 21.58 -1.29
CA TRP A 281 -5.92 21.81 -2.29
C TRP A 281 -6.54 22.20 -3.63
N LEU A 282 -6.00 23.23 -4.26
CA LEU A 282 -6.33 23.65 -5.61
C LEU A 282 -5.07 23.63 -6.48
N SER A 283 -5.11 22.87 -7.57
CA SER A 283 -3.97 22.66 -8.45
C SER A 283 -3.85 23.78 -9.47
N TYR A 284 -2.67 24.40 -9.55
CA TYR A 284 -2.39 25.34 -10.63
C TYR A 284 -2.33 24.65 -11.99
N MET A 285 -2.16 23.32 -12.04
CA MET A 285 -1.97 22.56 -13.28
C MET A 285 -3.23 22.45 -14.15
N VAL A 286 -4.31 23.14 -13.79
CA VAL A 286 -5.50 23.37 -14.62
C VAL A 286 -5.19 24.48 -15.64
N THR A 287 -5.44 24.23 -16.92
CA THR A 287 -5.15 25.14 -18.05
C THR A 287 -6.37 25.86 -18.62
N GLY A 288 -7.55 25.64 -18.05
CA GLY A 288 -8.85 26.16 -18.51
C GLY A 288 -10.02 25.67 -17.66
N ALA A 289 -11.18 26.31 -17.78
CA ALA A 289 -12.39 26.01 -16.99
C ALA A 289 -12.92 24.57 -17.16
N THR A 290 -12.62 23.92 -18.28
CA THR A 290 -13.00 22.52 -18.56
C THR A 290 -11.86 21.52 -18.34
N SER A 291 -10.65 22.02 -18.09
CA SER A 291 -9.46 21.19 -17.87
C SER A 291 -9.37 20.70 -16.42
N ARG A 292 -8.67 19.60 -16.21
CA ARG A 292 -8.51 18.95 -14.90
C ARG A 292 -7.03 18.98 -14.50
N PRO A 293 -6.72 18.83 -13.21
CA PRO A 293 -5.33 18.79 -12.75
C PRO A 293 -4.50 17.74 -13.51
N GLY A 294 -3.35 18.19 -14.04
CA GLY A 294 -2.37 17.38 -14.75
C GLY A 294 -0.95 17.60 -14.21
N THR A 295 0.05 17.38 -15.06
CA THR A 295 1.48 17.57 -14.75
C THR A 295 2.14 18.32 -15.89
N ASP A 296 3.22 19.07 -15.63
CA ASP A 296 3.91 19.90 -16.63
C ASP A 296 4.79 19.08 -17.62
N VAL A 297 4.60 17.76 -17.70
CA VAL A 297 5.43 16.82 -18.47
C VAL A 297 5.07 16.69 -19.94
N ALA A 298 4.09 17.44 -20.42
CA ALA A 298 3.65 17.33 -21.81
C ALA A 298 4.75 17.85 -22.74
N SER A 299 5.47 16.94 -23.40
CA SER A 299 6.17 17.26 -24.64
C SER A 299 5.15 17.76 -25.65
N ASN A 300 5.41 18.86 -26.33
CA ASN A 300 4.62 19.22 -27.51
C ASN A 300 4.92 18.18 -28.62
N PRO A 301 4.02 17.23 -28.93
CA PRO A 301 4.30 16.21 -29.93
C PRO A 301 4.37 16.79 -31.35
N ALA A 302 3.87 18.01 -31.55
CA ALA A 302 3.90 18.74 -32.81
C ALA A 302 5.20 19.56 -33.01
N ALA A 303 6.04 19.70 -31.97
CA ALA A 303 7.37 20.31 -32.12
C ALA A 303 8.37 19.25 -32.60
N THR A 304 9.17 19.58 -33.62
CA THR A 304 10.26 18.72 -34.11
C THR A 304 11.61 19.45 -33.95
N PRO A 305 12.47 19.01 -33.01
CA PRO A 305 12.27 17.91 -32.06
C PRO A 305 11.30 18.28 -30.91
N PRO A 306 10.70 17.30 -30.21
CA PRO A 306 9.76 17.54 -29.12
C PRO A 306 10.42 18.35 -28.00
N VAL A 307 9.87 19.52 -27.68
CA VAL A 307 10.40 20.38 -26.61
C VAL A 307 9.57 20.16 -25.34
N VAL A 308 10.25 19.91 -24.23
CA VAL A 308 9.69 19.88 -22.88
C VAL A 308 9.31 21.32 -22.49
N GLY A 309 8.10 21.55 -21.99
CA GLY A 309 7.62 22.92 -21.71
C GLY A 309 8.42 23.69 -20.65
N TYR A 310 9.20 23.00 -19.81
CA TYR A 310 10.04 23.56 -18.75
C TYR A 310 11.53 23.42 -19.08
N SER A 311 12.37 24.27 -18.48
CA SER A 311 13.83 24.17 -18.60
C SER A 311 14.45 23.47 -17.39
N VAL A 312 15.48 22.64 -17.63
CA VAL A 312 16.23 21.90 -16.61
C VAL A 312 17.70 22.30 -16.68
N SER A 313 18.26 22.67 -15.53
CA SER A 313 19.71 22.77 -15.30
C SER A 313 20.15 21.59 -14.44
N ASP A 314 21.09 20.79 -14.93
CA ASP A 314 21.78 19.74 -14.18
C ASP A 314 23.12 20.30 -13.72
N ASN A 315 23.34 20.36 -12.41
CA ASN A 315 24.54 20.98 -11.84
C ASN A 315 25.73 20.00 -11.78
N GLY A 316 25.55 18.76 -12.25
CA GLY A 316 26.62 17.77 -12.42
C GLY A 316 26.96 16.96 -11.16
N ASP A 317 26.41 17.33 -10.00
CA ASP A 317 26.62 16.68 -8.71
C ASP A 317 25.38 15.91 -8.20
N GLY A 318 24.35 15.79 -9.03
CA GLY A 318 23.05 15.20 -8.69
C GLY A 318 22.01 16.19 -8.19
N SER A 319 22.33 17.48 -8.13
CA SER A 319 21.33 18.54 -7.95
C SER A 319 20.85 19.11 -9.29
N TYR A 320 19.60 19.58 -9.29
CA TYR A 320 18.91 20.11 -10.46
C TYR A 320 18.16 21.38 -10.10
N THR A 321 18.05 22.28 -11.07
CA THR A 321 17.16 23.45 -11.01
C THR A 321 16.22 23.42 -12.21
N VAL A 322 14.93 23.57 -11.95
CA VAL A 322 13.87 23.47 -12.97
C VAL A 322 12.97 24.69 -12.92
N LYS A 323 12.76 25.33 -14.06
CA LYS A 323 11.80 26.43 -14.23
C LYS A 323 10.57 25.91 -14.96
N PHE A 324 9.41 25.98 -14.29
CA PHE A 324 8.14 25.52 -14.82
C PHE A 324 7.77 26.23 -16.12
N ALA A 325 7.11 25.51 -17.04
CA ALA A 325 6.42 26.12 -18.18
C ALA A 325 5.22 26.92 -17.70
N LYS A 326 4.59 26.39 -16.65
CA LYS A 326 3.32 26.87 -16.13
C LYS A 326 3.43 28.28 -15.58
N ASP A 327 2.64 29.18 -16.16
CA ASP A 327 2.31 30.47 -15.57
C ASP A 327 1.22 30.26 -14.50
N ILE A 328 1.57 30.55 -13.24
CA ILE A 328 0.65 30.39 -12.09
C ILE A 328 0.01 31.71 -11.63
N LYS A 329 0.44 32.87 -12.15
CA LYS A 329 -0.05 34.19 -11.75
C LYS A 329 -1.06 34.78 -12.76
N ASN A 330 -0.84 34.54 -14.05
CA ASN A 330 -1.54 35.14 -15.19
C ASN A 330 -2.06 34.12 -16.22
N GLY A 331 -1.94 32.81 -15.97
CA GLY A 331 -2.34 31.77 -16.92
C GLY A 331 -3.83 31.86 -17.36
N THR A 332 -4.08 31.67 -18.65
CA THR A 332 -5.35 31.80 -19.40
C THR A 332 -6.45 30.77 -19.05
N GLY A 333 -6.43 30.18 -17.87
CA GLY A 333 -7.38 29.15 -17.43
C GLY A 333 -7.93 29.34 -16.02
N GLY A 334 -7.82 30.55 -15.48
CA GLY A 334 -8.13 30.94 -14.11
C GLY A 334 -9.32 30.24 -13.47
N THR A 335 -9.02 29.46 -12.44
CA THR A 335 -9.96 29.18 -11.32
C THR A 335 -9.31 29.43 -9.96
N ILE A 336 -8.00 29.73 -9.91
CA ILE A 336 -7.25 29.94 -8.67
C ILE A 336 -6.50 31.26 -8.78
N VAL A 337 -6.73 32.15 -7.83
CA VAL A 337 -5.94 33.38 -7.68
C VAL A 337 -4.71 33.05 -6.85
N TYR A 338 -3.52 33.35 -7.39
CA TYR A 338 -2.27 33.21 -6.66
C TYR A 338 -2.25 34.14 -5.44
N ASN A 339 -1.99 33.57 -4.26
CA ASN A 339 -1.83 34.31 -3.01
C ASN A 339 -0.53 33.88 -2.32
N PRO A 340 0.50 34.75 -2.28
CA PRO A 340 1.80 34.39 -1.72
C PRO A 340 1.80 34.12 -0.22
N ASN A 341 0.72 34.49 0.50
CA ASN A 341 0.60 34.29 1.95
C ASN A 341 -0.06 32.95 2.32
N LEU A 342 -0.56 32.19 1.34
CA LEU A 342 -1.14 30.87 1.57
C LEU A 342 -0.10 29.78 1.41
N THR A 343 -0.29 28.67 2.13
CA THR A 343 0.52 27.46 1.96
C THR A 343 0.39 26.94 0.53
N HIS A 344 1.53 26.66 -0.08
CA HIS A 344 1.68 25.99 -1.37
C HIS A 344 2.32 24.62 -1.17
N ARG A 345 1.93 23.65 -2.00
CA ARG A 345 2.58 22.35 -2.10
C ARG A 345 3.19 22.21 -3.48
N LEU A 346 4.43 21.75 -3.53
CA LEU A 346 5.14 21.47 -4.77
C LEU A 346 5.68 20.04 -4.76
N MET A 347 5.52 19.36 -5.89
CA MET A 347 5.97 17.99 -6.10
C MET A 347 6.88 17.91 -7.34
N VAL A 348 8.02 17.24 -7.16
CA VAL A 348 8.94 16.83 -8.22
C VAL A 348 9.00 15.31 -8.23
N GLY A 349 8.53 14.67 -9.31
CA GLY A 349 8.66 13.22 -9.51
C GLY A 349 9.67 12.89 -10.59
N ILE A 350 10.48 11.86 -10.38
CA ILE A 350 11.50 11.45 -11.34
C ILE A 350 10.89 10.45 -12.34
N ARG A 351 10.92 10.75 -13.65
CA ARG A 351 10.31 9.89 -14.69
C ARG A 351 11.29 9.03 -15.50
N THR A 352 12.56 9.40 -15.68
CA THR A 352 13.41 8.82 -16.76
C THR A 352 14.27 7.62 -16.39
N THR A 353 14.34 6.62 -17.27
CA THR A 353 15.60 5.92 -17.63
C THR A 353 15.90 6.09 -19.13
N PRO A 354 17.14 5.85 -19.60
CA PRO A 354 17.70 6.38 -20.85
C PRO A 354 17.01 5.82 -22.10
N THR A 355 17.56 6.07 -23.29
CA THR A 355 17.16 5.60 -24.63
C THR A 355 16.84 4.08 -24.77
N VAL A 356 16.92 3.28 -23.71
CA VAL A 356 16.66 1.84 -23.66
C VAL A 356 15.35 1.58 -22.90
N ALA A 357 14.34 1.08 -23.60
CA ALA A 357 13.07 0.68 -22.99
C ALA A 357 13.26 -0.52 -22.05
N LEU A 358 12.79 -0.40 -20.80
CA LEU A 358 12.58 -1.56 -19.94
C LEU A 358 11.38 -2.34 -20.48
N GLN A 359 11.61 -3.54 -21.02
CA GLN A 359 10.51 -4.45 -21.40
C GLN A 359 10.28 -5.47 -20.29
N GLN A 360 9.04 -5.57 -19.80
CA GLN A 360 8.57 -6.76 -19.09
C GLN A 360 7.41 -7.35 -19.89
N ASN A 361 7.51 -8.62 -20.27
CA ASN A 361 6.49 -9.34 -21.03
C ASN A 361 6.03 -8.64 -22.32
N GLY A 362 6.95 -7.96 -23.02
CA GLY A 362 6.66 -7.29 -24.29
C GLY A 362 5.98 -5.91 -24.17
N VAL A 363 5.86 -5.35 -22.95
CA VAL A 363 5.31 -4.01 -22.72
C VAL A 363 6.42 -3.05 -22.30
N ASN A 364 6.51 -1.89 -22.96
CA ASN A 364 7.43 -0.82 -22.59
C ASN A 364 7.01 -0.24 -21.22
N LEU A 365 7.90 -0.32 -20.24
CA LEU A 365 7.73 0.30 -18.93
C LEU A 365 8.24 1.73 -19.01
N SER A 366 7.31 2.68 -19.10
CA SER A 366 7.59 4.11 -19.20
C SER A 366 7.88 4.79 -17.85
N ASN A 367 7.76 4.07 -16.74
CA ASN A 367 7.92 4.58 -15.38
C ASN A 367 8.90 3.70 -14.59
N PHE A 368 9.68 4.30 -13.69
CA PHE A 368 10.34 3.53 -12.63
C PHE A 368 9.27 2.90 -11.73
N TYR A 369 9.37 1.60 -11.41
CA TYR A 369 8.56 1.02 -10.33
C TYR A 369 8.86 1.65 -8.95
N ASN A 370 9.98 2.39 -8.87
CA ASN A 370 10.41 3.19 -7.73
C ASN A 370 10.41 4.69 -8.08
N GLU A 371 9.36 5.21 -8.74
CA GLU A 371 9.15 6.65 -8.87
C GLU A 371 9.28 7.31 -7.48
N LYS A 372 10.43 7.93 -7.23
CA LYS A 372 10.65 8.77 -6.06
C LYS A 372 10.14 10.15 -6.42
N TYR A 373 9.38 10.71 -5.49
CA TYR A 373 8.90 12.07 -5.56
C TYR A 373 9.29 12.82 -4.31
N PHE A 374 9.64 14.07 -4.52
CA PHE A 374 9.97 15.02 -3.46
C PHE A 374 8.79 15.96 -3.34
N ILE A 375 8.33 16.19 -2.12
CA ILE A 375 7.19 17.04 -1.83
C ILE A 375 7.63 18.07 -0.81
N LYS A 376 7.30 19.34 -1.04
CA LYS A 376 7.57 20.43 -0.10
C LYS A 376 6.36 21.33 0.02
N ASP A 377 5.99 21.59 1.27
CA ASP A 377 5.03 22.65 1.62
C ASP A 377 5.80 23.91 2.02
N PHE A 378 5.35 25.07 1.55
CA PHE A 378 6.00 26.36 1.81
C PHE A 378 5.01 27.51 1.66
N VAL A 379 5.31 28.66 2.26
CA VAL A 379 4.59 29.92 2.04
C VAL A 379 5.46 30.82 1.17
N PRO A 380 5.08 31.19 -0.07
CA PRO A 380 5.93 31.99 -0.95
C PRO A 380 6.42 33.33 -0.37
N ALA A 381 5.61 34.00 0.46
CA ALA A 381 5.98 35.25 1.11
C ALA A 381 7.04 35.07 2.22
N THR A 382 7.09 33.89 2.83
CA THR A 382 7.97 33.55 3.95
C THR A 382 8.53 32.12 3.79
N PRO A 383 9.30 31.84 2.72
CA PRO A 383 9.63 30.47 2.30
C PRO A 383 10.54 29.71 3.28
N ASP A 384 11.18 30.42 4.20
CA ASP A 384 12.03 29.86 5.26
C ASP A 384 11.26 29.55 6.56
N VAL A 385 9.98 29.92 6.64
CA VAL A 385 9.10 29.65 7.77
C VAL A 385 8.24 28.42 7.46
N VAL A 386 8.18 27.48 8.39
CA VAL A 386 7.31 26.30 8.26
C VAL A 386 5.85 26.75 8.19
N PRO A 387 5.06 26.29 7.20
CA PRO A 387 3.65 26.66 7.11
C PRO A 387 2.85 26.23 8.35
N THR A 388 2.05 27.15 8.89
CA THR A 388 1.14 26.88 10.02
C THR A 388 -0.12 26.16 9.58
N GLU A 389 -0.62 26.45 8.38
CA GLU A 389 -1.77 25.78 7.78
C GLU A 389 -1.30 24.59 6.92
N GLN A 390 -1.80 23.40 7.26
CA GLN A 390 -1.45 22.13 6.61
C GLN A 390 -2.71 21.36 6.15
N ARG A 391 -2.51 20.26 5.42
CA ARG A 391 -3.57 19.30 5.06
C ARG A 391 -3.05 17.86 5.05
N ASP A 392 -2.54 17.40 6.18
CA ASP A 392 -1.90 16.09 6.37
C ASP A 392 -2.73 15.22 7.32
N MET A 393 -3.67 14.48 6.70
CA MET A 393 -4.78 13.76 7.37
C MET A 393 -4.53 12.27 7.60
N THR A 394 -3.59 11.71 6.87
CA THR A 394 -3.27 10.28 6.83
C THR A 394 -1.86 10.13 6.26
N THR A 395 -1.29 8.93 6.37
CA THR A 395 0.02 8.59 5.80
C THR A 395 -0.15 7.54 4.71
N THR A 396 0.79 7.50 3.78
CA THR A 396 0.86 6.44 2.77
C THR A 396 1.02 5.05 3.42
N ASP A 397 1.70 4.97 4.56
CA ASP A 397 1.91 3.73 5.30
C ASP A 397 0.60 3.13 5.83
N ALA A 398 -0.33 3.98 6.29
CA ALA A 398 -1.66 3.53 6.73
C ALA A 398 -2.43 2.84 5.60
N CYS A 399 -2.31 3.34 4.36
CA CYS A 399 -2.87 2.69 3.17
C CYS A 399 -2.14 1.36 2.85
N ASN A 400 -0.81 1.37 2.95
CA ASN A 400 0.03 0.22 2.63
C ASN A 400 -0.09 -0.93 3.64
N GLU A 401 -0.70 -0.73 4.81
CA GLU A 401 -1.09 -1.84 5.69
C GLU A 401 -1.91 -2.90 4.93
N CYS A 402 -2.80 -2.48 4.01
CA CYS A 402 -3.57 -3.37 3.15
C CYS A 402 -2.99 -3.50 1.73
N HIS A 403 -2.57 -2.39 1.14
CA HIS A 403 -2.15 -2.36 -0.27
C HIS A 403 -0.73 -2.92 -0.50
N GLY A 404 0.09 -3.03 0.54
CA GLY A 404 1.53 -3.34 0.45
C GLY A 404 2.33 -2.17 -0.16
N LYS A 405 1.97 -1.74 -1.37
CA LYS A 405 2.50 -0.55 -2.04
C LYS A 405 1.44 0.03 -2.98
N ILE A 406 0.58 0.91 -2.49
CA ILE A 406 -0.59 1.43 -3.22
C ILE A 406 -0.26 1.98 -4.61
N GLY A 407 0.93 2.56 -4.80
CA GLY A 407 1.39 3.07 -6.10
C GLY A 407 1.39 2.04 -7.24
N VAL A 408 1.43 0.74 -6.93
CA VAL A 408 1.45 -0.35 -7.92
C VAL A 408 0.05 -0.86 -8.25
N THR A 409 -0.90 -0.65 -7.35
CA THR A 409 -2.30 -1.04 -7.52
C THR A 409 -3.15 0.11 -8.06
N THR A 410 -2.60 1.33 -8.18
CA THR A 410 -3.31 2.47 -8.78
C THR A 410 -3.33 2.41 -10.32
N PRO A 411 -4.35 3.01 -10.97
CA PRO A 411 -4.40 3.14 -12.43
C PRO A 411 -3.30 4.03 -13.03
N HIS A 412 -2.55 4.77 -12.21
CA HIS A 412 -1.52 5.72 -12.67
C HIS A 412 -0.08 5.19 -12.57
N GLY A 413 0.10 3.94 -12.13
CA GLY A 413 1.37 3.20 -12.17
C GLY A 413 2.59 3.95 -11.63
N GLY A 414 2.89 3.78 -10.34
CA GLY A 414 4.05 4.40 -9.69
C GLY A 414 3.70 5.53 -8.71
N ARG A 415 2.48 6.07 -8.77
CA ARG A 415 2.02 7.17 -7.89
C ARG A 415 1.40 6.61 -6.61
N GLY A 416 2.18 6.56 -5.53
CA GLY A 416 1.75 5.95 -4.28
C GLY A 416 1.51 6.89 -3.10
N ASP A 417 1.85 8.17 -3.20
CA ASP A 417 1.87 9.06 -2.04
C ASP A 417 0.61 9.91 -1.90
N VAL A 418 0.03 9.88 -0.71
CA VAL A 418 -1.22 10.58 -0.40
C VAL A 418 -1.11 12.08 -0.61
N LYS A 419 0.02 12.71 -0.28
CA LYS A 419 0.25 14.15 -0.48
C LYS A 419 0.29 14.47 -1.96
N TYR A 420 0.83 13.58 -2.79
CA TYR A 420 0.82 13.75 -4.25
C TYR A 420 -0.59 13.57 -4.83
N CYS A 421 -1.32 12.53 -4.42
CA CYS A 421 -2.70 12.28 -4.87
C CYS A 421 -3.59 13.52 -4.68
N MET A 422 -3.50 14.17 -3.52
CA MET A 422 -4.28 15.34 -3.14
C MET A 422 -4.01 16.59 -4.00
N MET A 423 -2.91 16.63 -4.75
CA MET A 423 -2.64 17.74 -5.68
C MET A 423 -3.38 17.62 -7.01
N CYS A 424 -3.92 16.43 -7.33
CA CYS A 424 -4.68 16.18 -8.55
C CYS A 424 -6.14 15.78 -8.28
N HIS A 425 -6.38 15.00 -7.23
CA HIS A 425 -7.72 14.60 -6.79
C HIS A 425 -8.37 15.70 -5.94
N THR A 426 -8.65 16.83 -6.59
CA THR A 426 -9.31 17.99 -6.01
C THR A 426 -10.74 18.12 -6.54
N ALA A 427 -11.53 19.05 -5.99
CA ALA A 427 -12.85 19.40 -6.54
C ALA A 427 -12.79 19.81 -8.04
N GLN A 428 -11.64 20.27 -8.54
CA GLN A 428 -11.43 20.61 -9.95
C GLN A 428 -11.53 19.39 -10.88
N ARG A 429 -11.64 18.16 -10.36
CA ARG A 429 -11.96 16.97 -11.16
C ARG A 429 -13.39 17.03 -11.75
N GLY A 430 -14.25 17.89 -11.22
CA GLY A 430 -15.58 18.19 -11.77
C GLY A 430 -15.56 19.18 -12.94
N ASN A 431 -14.43 19.82 -13.25
CA ASN A 431 -14.32 20.78 -14.35
C ASN A 431 -14.75 20.15 -15.69
N GLY A 432 -15.67 20.84 -16.38
CA GLY A 432 -16.24 20.41 -17.66
C GLY A 432 -17.04 19.10 -17.60
N ARG A 433 -17.45 18.64 -16.41
CA ARG A 433 -18.29 17.45 -16.24
C ARG A 433 -19.73 17.84 -16.00
N THR A 434 -20.65 17.12 -16.64
CA THR A 434 -22.08 17.24 -16.39
C THR A 434 -22.44 16.52 -15.10
N ASN A 435 -23.34 17.10 -14.30
CA ASN A 435 -23.90 16.42 -13.15
C ASN A 435 -24.79 15.24 -13.60
N ASN A 436 -24.51 14.05 -13.07
CA ASN A 436 -25.36 12.88 -13.23
C ASN A 436 -26.25 12.74 -12.00
N ALA A 437 -27.57 12.89 -12.19
CA ALA A 437 -28.54 12.74 -11.13
C ALA A 437 -28.96 11.27 -10.98
N SER A 438 -28.99 10.76 -9.74
CA SER A 438 -29.53 9.43 -9.50
C SER A 438 -31.05 9.40 -9.67
N VAL A 439 -31.57 8.31 -10.24
CA VAL A 439 -33.00 8.02 -10.31
C VAL A 439 -33.26 6.84 -9.39
N ASN A 440 -34.08 7.04 -8.35
CA ASN A 440 -34.35 6.02 -7.32
C ASN A 440 -33.07 5.42 -6.71
N GLY A 441 -32.04 6.25 -6.49
CA GLY A 441 -30.76 5.82 -5.94
C GLY A 441 -29.85 5.05 -6.91
N VAL A 442 -30.16 5.04 -8.21
CA VAL A 442 -29.35 4.38 -9.23
C VAL A 442 -28.80 5.41 -10.21
N PHE A 443 -27.48 5.38 -10.42
CA PHE A 443 -26.80 6.13 -11.47
C PHE A 443 -26.66 5.28 -12.74
N THR A 444 -26.64 5.93 -13.90
CA THR A 444 -26.34 5.29 -15.19
C THR A 444 -25.25 6.06 -15.92
N GLY A 445 -24.28 5.36 -16.51
CA GLY A 445 -23.17 6.01 -17.24
C GLY A 445 -22.05 6.53 -16.33
N ASP A 446 -21.33 7.57 -16.78
CA ASP A 446 -20.21 8.20 -16.05
C ASP A 446 -20.75 9.04 -14.88
N THR A 447 -20.15 8.89 -13.70
CA THR A 447 -20.53 9.60 -12.48
C THR A 447 -19.37 10.44 -11.94
N ALA A 448 -18.60 11.09 -12.83
CA ALA A 448 -17.53 12.00 -12.41
C ALA A 448 -18.03 13.16 -11.54
N VAL A 449 -19.29 13.58 -11.77
CA VAL A 449 -20.08 14.38 -10.84
C VAL A 449 -21.40 13.64 -10.62
N ALA A 450 -21.69 13.25 -9.38
CA ALA A 450 -22.82 12.41 -9.00
C ALA A 450 -23.67 13.16 -7.96
N ASP A 451 -24.91 13.52 -8.30
CA ASP A 451 -25.78 14.36 -7.48
C ASP A 451 -25.10 15.66 -6.96
N GLY A 452 -24.26 16.26 -7.79
CA GLY A 452 -23.48 17.46 -7.48
C GLY A 452 -22.16 17.20 -6.74
N GLU A 453 -21.90 15.96 -6.31
CA GLU A 453 -20.67 15.56 -5.65
C GLU A 453 -19.58 15.17 -6.66
N VAL A 454 -18.35 15.68 -6.49
CA VAL A 454 -17.23 15.35 -7.39
C VAL A 454 -16.59 14.03 -6.97
N SER A 455 -16.97 12.93 -7.62
CA SER A 455 -16.47 11.58 -7.32
C SER A 455 -14.95 11.42 -7.37
N GLY A 456 -14.25 12.30 -8.11
CA GLY A 456 -12.80 12.29 -8.25
C GLY A 456 -12.02 13.12 -7.21
N ASP A 457 -12.70 13.83 -6.32
CA ASP A 457 -12.07 14.51 -5.17
C ASP A 457 -11.53 13.46 -4.18
N PHE A 458 -10.35 13.68 -3.60
CA PHE A 458 -9.65 12.66 -2.82
C PHE A 458 -10.48 12.10 -1.66
N VAL A 459 -11.20 12.96 -0.92
CA VAL A 459 -12.00 12.51 0.24
C VAL A 459 -13.19 11.68 -0.24
N THR A 460 -13.95 12.22 -1.20
CA THR A 460 -15.11 11.54 -1.79
C THR A 460 -14.72 10.20 -2.41
N MET A 461 -13.67 10.20 -3.24
CA MET A 461 -13.23 9.02 -3.98
C MET A 461 -12.80 7.90 -3.04
N ILE A 462 -11.93 8.21 -2.06
CA ILE A 462 -11.37 7.19 -1.18
C ILE A 462 -12.47 6.59 -0.29
N HIS A 463 -13.34 7.41 0.30
CA HIS A 463 -14.43 6.86 1.12
C HIS A 463 -15.44 6.06 0.31
N LYS A 464 -15.87 6.52 -0.88
CA LYS A 464 -16.82 5.76 -1.72
C LYS A 464 -16.24 4.43 -2.21
N ILE A 465 -14.96 4.40 -2.58
CA ILE A 465 -14.25 3.15 -2.94
C ILE A 465 -14.31 2.14 -1.79
N HIS A 466 -14.04 2.58 -0.55
CA HIS A 466 -13.98 1.68 0.61
C HIS A 466 -15.35 1.42 1.26
N MET A 467 -16.37 2.24 1.01
CA MET A 467 -17.75 1.88 1.28
C MET A 467 -18.23 0.80 0.32
N GLY A 468 -17.88 0.92 -0.96
CA GLY A 468 -18.04 -0.13 -1.95
C GLY A 468 -19.48 -0.62 -2.07
N THR A 469 -19.69 -1.93 -1.89
CA THR A 469 -21.03 -2.56 -1.87
C THR A 469 -21.94 -2.06 -0.74
N LYS A 470 -21.43 -1.33 0.25
CA LYS A 470 -22.22 -0.77 1.38
C LYS A 470 -22.76 0.64 1.11
N LEU A 471 -22.44 1.24 -0.05
CA LEU A 471 -23.08 2.49 -0.47
C LEU A 471 -24.59 2.26 -0.68
N THR A 472 -25.41 3.25 -0.31
CA THR A 472 -26.87 3.16 -0.50
C THR A 472 -27.23 3.33 -1.97
N LYS A 473 -26.56 4.23 -2.67
CA LYS A 473 -26.75 4.43 -4.11
C LYS A 473 -25.86 3.49 -4.92
N THR A 474 -26.35 3.11 -6.09
CA THR A 474 -25.70 2.13 -6.97
C THR A 474 -25.38 2.72 -8.34
N GLY A 475 -24.50 2.05 -9.10
CA GLY A 475 -24.13 2.49 -10.46
C GLY A 475 -23.03 3.55 -10.51
N TYR A 476 -22.35 3.82 -9.39
CA TYR A 476 -21.19 4.71 -9.39
C TYR A 476 -20.12 4.20 -10.34
N ASN A 477 -19.68 5.05 -11.27
CA ASN A 477 -18.63 4.79 -12.24
C ASN A 477 -17.74 6.01 -12.41
N TYR A 478 -16.56 5.96 -11.80
CA TYR A 478 -15.54 6.98 -11.96
C TYR A 478 -14.36 6.44 -12.77
N ALA A 479 -14.23 6.91 -14.02
CA ALA A 479 -13.13 6.50 -14.91
C ALA A 479 -13.00 4.97 -15.08
N GLY A 480 -14.15 4.26 -15.16
CA GLY A 480 -14.20 2.80 -15.27
C GLY A 480 -14.13 2.05 -13.94
N VAL A 481 -13.90 2.75 -12.83
CA VAL A 481 -13.96 2.16 -11.49
C VAL A 481 -15.40 2.17 -11.00
N LEU A 482 -15.98 0.97 -10.90
CA LEU A 482 -17.30 0.77 -10.32
C LEU A 482 -17.18 0.67 -8.79
N PHE A 483 -17.50 1.75 -8.07
CA PHE A 483 -17.33 1.76 -6.61
C PHE A 483 -18.14 0.65 -5.95
N ASN A 484 -19.40 0.46 -6.37
CA ASN A 484 -20.27 -0.60 -5.84
C ASN A 484 -19.77 -2.03 -6.13
N GLY A 485 -18.77 -2.22 -7.00
CA GLY A 485 -18.17 -3.54 -7.25
C GLY A 485 -17.06 -3.91 -6.24
N ILE A 486 -16.69 -3.00 -5.34
CA ILE A 486 -15.59 -3.19 -4.39
C ILE A 486 -16.14 -3.67 -3.05
N VAL A 487 -15.49 -4.68 -2.48
CA VAL A 487 -15.82 -5.20 -1.13
C VAL A 487 -14.66 -4.88 -0.20
N TYR A 488 -14.92 -4.02 0.79
CA TYR A 488 -13.90 -3.67 1.78
C TYR A 488 -13.76 -4.79 2.83
N PRO A 489 -12.52 -5.26 3.12
CA PRO A 489 -12.30 -6.44 3.97
C PRO A 489 -12.50 -6.20 5.47
N LYS A 490 -12.75 -4.96 5.92
CA LYS A 490 -12.95 -4.57 7.33
C LYS A 490 -14.31 -3.89 7.56
N GLY A 491 -14.61 -3.61 8.83
CA GLY A 491 -15.61 -2.61 9.19
C GLY A 491 -15.28 -1.25 8.55
N VAL A 492 -16.26 -0.60 7.92
CA VAL A 492 -16.09 0.72 7.28
C VAL A 492 -16.03 1.85 8.32
N ASP A 493 -16.48 1.54 9.52
CA ASP A 493 -16.46 2.31 10.76
C ASP A 493 -15.08 2.30 11.46
N ASN A 494 -14.11 1.51 10.96
CA ASN A 494 -12.73 1.50 11.46
C ASN A 494 -11.93 2.71 10.97
N CYS A 495 -12.31 3.92 11.35
CA CYS A 495 -11.71 5.18 10.89
C CYS A 495 -10.18 5.19 11.10
N ARG A 496 -9.72 4.61 12.21
CA ARG A 496 -8.30 4.55 12.61
C ARG A 496 -7.47 3.61 11.76
N GLN A 497 -8.06 2.87 10.83
CA GLN A 497 -7.31 2.17 9.79
C GLN A 497 -6.51 3.17 8.93
N CYS A 498 -7.13 4.31 8.60
CA CYS A 498 -6.52 5.36 7.79
C CYS A 498 -6.12 6.59 8.62
N HIS A 499 -6.93 6.93 9.63
CA HIS A 499 -6.73 8.13 10.45
C HIS A 499 -6.01 7.80 11.76
N LYS A 500 -4.68 7.71 11.69
CA LYS A 500 -3.79 7.43 12.83
C LYS A 500 -3.46 8.73 13.57
N GLY A 501 -4.14 8.99 14.69
CA GLY A 501 -3.99 10.23 15.47
C GLY A 501 -4.23 10.08 16.98
N ASP A 502 -4.08 8.88 17.52
CA ASP A 502 -4.35 8.58 18.94
C ASP A 502 -3.24 9.00 19.90
N ASP A 503 -2.01 9.08 19.39
CA ASP A 503 -0.84 9.40 20.19
C ASP A 503 0.04 10.45 19.50
N ALA A 504 0.99 11.00 20.26
CA ALA A 504 1.87 12.06 19.78
C ALA A 504 2.79 11.61 18.62
N ALA A 505 3.15 10.33 18.55
CA ALA A 505 3.99 9.81 17.47
C ALA A 505 3.20 9.71 16.15
N GLN A 506 1.93 9.27 16.22
CA GLN A 506 1.03 9.25 15.08
C GLN A 506 0.71 10.67 14.58
N LEU A 507 0.41 11.60 15.50
CA LEU A 507 0.18 13.01 15.16
C LEU A 507 1.43 13.70 14.62
N ALA A 508 2.64 13.30 15.01
CA ALA A 508 3.86 13.82 14.40
C ALA A 508 3.99 13.46 12.91
N LEU A 509 3.41 12.32 12.48
CA LEU A 509 3.41 11.88 11.08
C LEU A 509 2.25 12.46 10.26
N ALA A 510 1.08 12.62 10.89
CA ALA A 510 -0.11 13.22 10.30
C ALA A 510 -0.76 14.19 11.31
N PRO A 511 -0.31 15.46 11.37
CA PRO A 511 -0.72 16.43 12.40
C PRO A 511 -2.21 16.71 12.46
N GLN A 512 -2.93 16.44 11.38
CA GLN A 512 -4.36 16.68 11.31
C GLN A 512 -5.17 15.38 11.28
N ALA A 513 -4.56 14.24 11.60
CA ALA A 513 -5.21 12.94 11.53
C ALA A 513 -6.59 12.92 12.19
N ASN A 514 -6.83 13.67 13.27
CA ASN A 514 -8.10 13.73 13.99
C ASN A 514 -9.21 14.59 13.35
N ASN A 515 -9.00 15.27 12.21
CA ASN A 515 -10.09 16.04 11.59
C ASN A 515 -11.31 15.18 11.20
N TRP A 516 -11.19 13.85 11.07
CA TRP A 516 -12.35 12.97 10.83
C TRP A 516 -13.42 13.08 11.94
N LYS A 517 -13.01 13.38 13.18
CA LYS A 517 -13.91 13.60 14.32
C LYS A 517 -13.99 15.06 14.79
N GLU A 518 -13.02 15.90 14.42
CA GLU A 518 -12.96 17.30 14.85
C GLU A 518 -13.55 18.29 13.83
N LYS A 519 -13.55 17.95 12.53
CA LYS A 519 -14.03 18.83 11.44
C LYS A 519 -15.02 18.10 10.52
N PRO A 520 -16.18 17.67 11.04
CA PRO A 520 -17.22 17.04 10.23
C PRO A 520 -17.70 18.01 9.14
N SER A 521 -17.97 17.47 7.94
CA SER A 521 -18.41 18.27 6.78
C SER A 521 -19.37 17.47 5.90
N ARG A 522 -20.26 18.15 5.17
CA ARG A 522 -21.19 17.47 4.25
C ARG A 522 -20.46 16.64 3.20
N LYS A 523 -19.31 17.11 2.70
CA LYS A 523 -18.46 16.37 1.75
C LYS A 523 -17.93 15.07 2.35
N SER A 524 -17.31 15.13 3.54
CA SER A 524 -16.75 13.94 4.16
C SER A 524 -17.84 12.95 4.58
N CYS A 525 -18.92 13.41 5.18
CA CYS A 525 -20.00 12.55 5.66
C CYS A 525 -20.81 11.96 4.50
N GLY A 526 -21.17 12.77 3.50
CA GLY A 526 -21.94 12.35 2.33
C GLY A 526 -21.20 11.39 1.40
N SER A 527 -19.88 11.26 1.53
CA SER A 527 -19.12 10.25 0.81
C SER A 527 -19.50 8.81 1.23
N CYS A 528 -19.84 8.59 2.51
CA CYS A 528 -20.36 7.32 3.01
C CYS A 528 -21.87 7.32 3.18
N HIS A 529 -22.43 8.39 3.76
CA HIS A 529 -23.87 8.58 3.94
C HIS A 529 -24.49 9.19 2.68
N ASP A 530 -24.30 8.49 1.55
CA ASP A 530 -24.56 8.95 0.19
C ASP A 530 -26.04 9.15 -0.17
N ASN A 531 -26.93 8.69 0.70
CA ASN A 531 -28.37 8.90 0.57
C ASN A 531 -28.83 10.25 1.14
N ILE A 532 -28.08 10.84 2.09
CA ILE A 532 -28.51 12.05 2.82
C ILE A 532 -28.43 13.27 1.90
N ASN A 533 -29.53 13.99 1.76
CA ASN A 533 -29.52 15.30 1.15
C ASN A 533 -29.41 16.36 2.24
N PHE A 534 -28.19 16.83 2.52
CA PHE A 534 -27.97 17.83 3.57
C PHE A 534 -28.66 19.16 3.30
N ALA A 535 -28.95 19.53 2.05
CA ALA A 535 -29.61 20.80 1.74
C ALA A 535 -31.11 20.79 2.11
N THR A 536 -31.77 19.64 2.02
CA THR A 536 -33.21 19.50 2.33
C THR A 536 -33.48 18.75 3.63
N GLY A 537 -32.47 18.08 4.18
CA GLY A 537 -32.60 17.27 5.39
C GLY A 537 -33.21 15.87 5.18
N VAL A 538 -33.66 15.55 3.96
CA VAL A 538 -34.33 14.26 3.70
C VAL A 538 -33.34 13.11 3.56
N ASN A 539 -33.86 11.88 3.65
CA ASN A 539 -33.14 10.62 3.42
C ASN A 539 -32.03 10.28 4.43
N SER A 540 -32.00 10.95 5.59
CA SER A 540 -31.31 10.43 6.77
C SER A 540 -31.95 9.12 7.21
N ALA A 541 -31.14 8.06 7.31
CA ALA A 541 -31.63 6.70 7.45
C ALA A 541 -32.50 6.53 8.71
N SER A 542 -33.75 6.10 8.51
CA SER A 542 -34.61 5.58 9.57
C SER A 542 -34.22 4.13 9.86
N GLY A 543 -33.80 3.82 11.09
CA GLY A 543 -33.61 2.44 11.56
C GLY A 543 -32.17 1.89 11.61
N VAL A 544 -31.14 2.71 11.36
CA VAL A 544 -29.74 2.32 11.62
C VAL A 544 -29.41 2.61 13.08
N VAL A 545 -28.93 1.61 13.82
CA VAL A 545 -28.52 1.75 15.24
C VAL A 545 -27.50 2.89 15.36
N GLY A 546 -27.76 3.84 16.27
CA GLY A 546 -26.96 5.05 16.43
C GLY A 546 -27.41 6.25 15.58
N HIS A 547 -28.26 6.11 14.57
CA HIS A 547 -28.80 7.27 13.86
C HIS A 547 -30.16 7.68 14.45
N MET A 548 -30.36 8.98 14.65
CA MET A 548 -31.64 9.50 15.12
C MET A 548 -32.72 9.19 14.07
N THR A 549 -33.90 8.76 14.53
CA THR A 549 -35.04 8.51 13.65
C THR A 549 -35.62 9.84 13.17
N GLY A 550 -35.59 10.10 11.87
CA GLY A 550 -36.19 11.29 11.27
C GLY A 550 -35.30 11.97 10.21
N ASN A 551 -35.75 13.11 9.70
CA ASN A 551 -34.99 13.95 8.77
C ASN A 551 -33.84 14.66 9.50
N HIS A 552 -32.69 14.77 8.84
CA HIS A 552 -31.59 15.61 9.27
C HIS A 552 -32.03 17.08 9.17
N ILE A 553 -31.47 17.96 10.01
CA ILE A 553 -31.75 19.40 9.92
C ILE A 553 -31.08 19.94 8.65
N PRO A 554 -31.77 20.67 7.75
CA PRO A 554 -31.16 21.27 6.57
C PRO A 554 -29.89 22.07 6.91
N GLN A 555 -28.81 21.84 6.16
CA GLN A 555 -27.50 22.47 6.34
C GLN A 555 -27.10 23.21 5.05
N ALA A 556 -27.06 24.54 5.12
CA ALA A 556 -26.62 25.40 4.02
C ALA A 556 -25.08 25.36 3.85
N ASP A 557 -24.35 25.23 4.96
CA ASP A 557 -22.89 25.09 5.04
C ASP A 557 -22.49 24.07 6.12
N ASP A 558 -21.19 24.01 6.47
CA ASP A 558 -20.67 23.04 7.44
C ASP A 558 -20.45 23.66 8.84
N SER A 559 -20.83 24.91 9.06
CA SER A 559 -20.51 25.67 10.29
C SER A 559 -21.16 25.09 11.55
N ALA A 560 -22.33 24.48 11.41
CA ALA A 560 -23.07 23.85 12.50
C ALA A 560 -22.76 22.35 12.66
N CYS A 561 -21.96 21.73 11.78
CA CYS A 561 -21.72 20.29 11.86
C CYS A 561 -21.03 19.90 13.17
N ALA A 562 -20.02 20.66 13.60
CA ALA A 562 -19.22 20.34 14.78
C ALA A 562 -19.97 20.55 16.11
N SER A 563 -21.01 21.39 16.16
CA SER A 563 -21.79 21.58 17.39
C SER A 563 -22.62 20.33 17.74
N CYS A 564 -23.03 19.56 16.73
CA CYS A 564 -23.74 18.29 16.89
C CYS A 564 -22.80 17.09 16.86
N HIS A 565 -21.92 17.03 15.85
CA HIS A 565 -21.10 15.86 15.52
C HIS A 565 -19.63 15.97 15.95
N GLY A 566 -19.18 17.11 16.47
CA GLY A 566 -17.83 17.25 17.00
C GLY A 566 -17.61 16.46 18.29
N THR A 567 -16.38 16.42 18.78
CA THR A 567 -15.97 15.64 19.95
C THR A 567 -16.71 16.00 21.25
N ALA A 568 -17.19 17.25 21.37
CA ALA A 568 -17.99 17.74 22.49
C ALA A 568 -19.50 17.85 22.17
N GLY A 569 -19.91 17.47 20.96
CA GLY A 569 -21.32 17.51 20.55
C GLY A 569 -22.15 16.38 21.18
N PRO A 570 -23.49 16.46 21.12
CA PRO A 570 -24.39 15.39 21.56
C PRO A 570 -24.27 14.10 20.74
N PHE A 571 -23.73 14.16 19.51
CA PHE A 571 -23.59 13.01 18.61
C PHE A 571 -22.15 12.83 18.08
N PRO A 572 -21.13 12.66 18.95
CA PRO A 572 -19.74 12.63 18.51
C PRO A 572 -19.48 11.53 17.49
N VAL A 573 -18.84 11.86 16.36
CA VAL A 573 -18.53 10.90 15.29
C VAL A 573 -17.88 9.63 15.84
N GLU A 574 -16.91 9.73 16.74
CA GLU A 574 -16.18 8.58 17.29
C GLU A 574 -17.08 7.59 18.05
N THR A 575 -18.02 8.06 18.87
CA THR A 575 -18.95 7.20 19.62
C THR A 575 -20.00 6.59 18.72
N PHE A 576 -20.47 7.34 17.73
CA PHE A 576 -21.55 6.92 16.83
C PHE A 576 -21.07 6.01 15.70
N HIS A 577 -19.76 5.92 15.49
CA HIS A 577 -19.11 4.91 14.65
C HIS A 577 -18.48 3.79 15.49
N ALA A 578 -18.85 3.61 16.76
CA ALA A 578 -18.37 2.48 17.55
C ALA A 578 -18.87 1.14 16.98
N SER A 579 -18.00 0.14 16.93
CA SER A 579 -18.31 -1.19 16.39
C SER A 579 -19.02 -2.07 17.43
N GLU A 580 -19.74 -3.09 16.97
CA GLU A 580 -20.39 -4.07 17.88
C GLU A 580 -19.39 -4.81 18.78
N ASN A 581 -18.19 -5.06 18.27
CA ASN A 581 -17.07 -5.63 19.02
C ASN A 581 -15.89 -4.65 18.97
N ALA A 582 -15.28 -4.35 20.13
CA ALA A 582 -14.14 -3.44 20.15
C ALA A 582 -12.91 -4.09 19.50
N THR A 583 -12.32 -3.36 18.56
CA THR A 583 -11.09 -3.74 17.86
C THR A 583 -10.01 -2.67 18.03
N ILE A 584 -8.83 -2.87 17.46
CA ILE A 584 -7.71 -1.91 17.62
C ILE A 584 -8.02 -0.60 16.88
N ASN A 585 -8.60 -0.68 15.69
CA ASN A 585 -8.95 0.50 14.88
C ASN A 585 -10.35 1.05 15.21
N ASN A 586 -11.12 0.36 16.05
CA ASN A 586 -12.36 0.83 16.63
C ASN A 586 -12.49 0.37 18.10
N PRO A 587 -11.80 1.06 19.03
CA PRO A 587 -11.64 0.59 20.40
C PRO A 587 -12.87 0.79 21.28
N LEU A 588 -13.95 1.35 20.75
CA LEU A 588 -15.17 1.65 21.48
C LEU A 588 -16.29 0.70 21.04
N THR A 589 -17.18 0.37 21.98
CA THR A 589 -18.47 -0.25 21.65
C THR A 589 -19.61 0.63 22.12
N PRO A 590 -20.80 0.52 21.51
CA PRO A 590 -22.03 1.08 22.06
C PRO A 590 -22.20 0.79 23.57
N ALA A 591 -22.86 1.70 24.29
CA ALA A 591 -23.05 1.60 25.73
C ALA A 591 -23.72 0.28 26.14
N GLY A 592 -23.27 -0.31 27.24
CA GLY A 592 -23.79 -1.58 27.78
C GLY A 592 -23.20 -2.85 27.13
N LEU A 593 -22.54 -2.73 25.98
CA LEU A 593 -21.90 -3.86 25.33
C LEU A 593 -20.61 -4.30 26.05
N THR A 594 -20.55 -5.60 26.38
CA THR A 594 -19.40 -6.33 26.97
C THR A 594 -18.47 -6.99 25.94
N ASN A 595 -17.16 -6.71 25.95
CA ASN A 595 -16.18 -7.44 25.14
C ASN A 595 -15.66 -8.66 25.89
N PHE A 596 -15.30 -9.74 25.17
CA PHE A 596 -14.72 -10.95 25.73
C PHE A 596 -13.31 -11.25 25.21
N PHE A 597 -12.48 -11.87 26.03
CA PHE A 597 -11.10 -12.23 25.71
C PHE A 597 -10.82 -13.67 26.15
N TYR A 598 -10.27 -14.49 25.26
CA TYR A 598 -10.05 -15.91 25.48
C TYR A 598 -8.57 -16.22 25.69
N GLU A 599 -8.29 -17.10 26.66
CA GLU A 599 -6.94 -17.59 26.92
C GLU A 599 -6.97 -19.06 27.30
N VAL A 600 -6.11 -19.87 26.67
CA VAL A 600 -5.86 -21.27 27.02
C VAL A 600 -4.41 -21.39 27.48
N ALA A 601 -4.20 -21.57 28.78
CA ALA A 601 -2.87 -21.63 29.37
C ALA A 601 -2.18 -22.96 29.08
N SER A 602 -2.89 -24.08 29.23
CA SER A 602 -2.35 -25.43 29.01
C SER A 602 -3.44 -26.43 28.61
N ALA A 603 -3.00 -27.47 27.90
CA ALA A 603 -3.77 -28.68 27.66
C ALA A 603 -2.85 -29.90 27.90
N SER A 604 -3.37 -30.94 28.54
CA SER A 604 -2.63 -32.19 28.83
C SER A 604 -3.57 -33.38 28.77
N VAL A 605 -3.09 -34.51 28.27
CA VAL A 605 -3.84 -35.77 28.26
C VAL A 605 -3.20 -36.72 29.27
N ASP A 606 -4.02 -37.25 30.17
CA ASP A 606 -3.61 -38.28 31.12
C ASP A 606 -3.28 -39.58 30.36
N PRO A 607 -2.06 -40.13 30.49
CA PRO A 607 -1.66 -41.33 29.74
C PRO A 607 -2.37 -42.61 30.20
N VAL A 608 -2.95 -42.63 31.39
CA VAL A 608 -3.67 -43.79 31.95
C VAL A 608 -5.15 -43.72 31.59
N THR A 609 -5.79 -42.59 31.86
CA THR A 609 -7.25 -42.45 31.66
C THR A 609 -7.64 -41.96 30.27
N ASN A 610 -6.69 -41.37 29.52
CA ASN A 610 -6.92 -40.64 28.26
C ASN A 610 -7.90 -39.45 28.42
N ASN A 611 -8.14 -38.99 29.65
CA ASN A 611 -8.88 -37.77 29.89
C ASN A 611 -8.03 -36.55 29.50
N LEU A 612 -8.67 -35.52 28.96
CA LEU A 612 -8.03 -34.27 28.56
C LEU A 612 -8.29 -33.19 29.61
N THR A 613 -7.24 -32.65 30.20
CA THR A 613 -7.30 -31.49 31.10
C THR A 613 -6.94 -30.21 30.35
N ILE A 614 -7.77 -29.17 30.47
CA ILE A 614 -7.58 -27.86 29.83
C ILE A 614 -7.63 -26.78 30.91
N LYS A 615 -6.58 -25.97 31.02
CA LYS A 615 -6.56 -24.77 31.87
C LYS A 615 -6.80 -23.54 31.01
N PHE A 616 -7.89 -22.81 31.26
CA PHE A 616 -8.31 -21.67 30.44
C PHE A 616 -8.98 -20.58 31.26
N ARG A 617 -9.07 -19.36 30.73
CA ARG A 617 -9.91 -18.30 31.30
C ARG A 617 -10.60 -17.51 30.20
N ILE A 618 -11.73 -16.92 30.57
CA ILE A 618 -12.39 -15.88 29.78
C ILE A 618 -12.40 -14.61 30.62
N GLN A 619 -11.98 -13.50 30.02
CA GLN A 619 -12.06 -12.18 30.64
C GLN A 619 -13.05 -11.31 29.89
N GLN A 620 -13.54 -10.26 30.54
CA GLN A 620 -14.49 -9.31 29.98
C GLN A 620 -14.21 -7.87 30.42
N ASN A 621 -14.67 -6.91 29.63
CA ASN A 621 -14.78 -5.49 30.01
C ASN A 621 -15.97 -4.84 29.27
N THR A 622 -16.34 -3.61 29.62
CA THR A 622 -17.44 -2.88 28.97
C THR A 622 -16.94 -1.57 28.36
N GLY A 623 -17.54 -1.16 27.25
CA GLY A 623 -17.38 0.17 26.65
C GLY A 623 -16.09 0.43 25.85
N SER A 624 -14.94 -0.12 26.25
CA SER A 624 -13.69 0.07 25.50
C SER A 624 -12.71 -1.10 25.59
N LEU A 625 -11.95 -1.35 24.52
CA LEU A 625 -10.85 -2.32 24.48
C LEU A 625 -9.78 -2.06 25.56
N THR A 626 -9.59 -0.79 25.95
CA THR A 626 -8.55 -0.37 26.92
C THR A 626 -9.01 -0.42 28.37
N ALA A 627 -10.30 -0.64 28.63
CA ALA A 627 -10.84 -0.74 29.98
C ALA A 627 -10.27 -1.96 30.73
N ALA A 628 -10.15 -1.85 32.05
CA ALA A 628 -9.67 -2.94 32.90
C ALA A 628 -10.51 -4.21 32.73
N LYS A 629 -9.83 -5.35 32.59
CA LYS A 629 -10.47 -6.65 32.37
C LYS A 629 -10.78 -7.33 33.69
N THR A 630 -11.93 -7.99 33.78
CA THR A 630 -12.31 -8.87 34.89
C THR A 630 -12.50 -10.30 34.39
N SER A 631 -12.28 -11.29 35.24
CA SER A 631 -12.50 -12.69 34.88
C SER A 631 -14.00 -13.01 34.88
N VAL A 632 -14.46 -13.73 33.85
CA VAL A 632 -15.83 -14.23 33.75
C VAL A 632 -16.02 -15.34 34.77
N VAL A 633 -17.14 -15.30 35.50
CA VAL A 633 -17.59 -16.37 36.38
C VAL A 633 -18.80 -17.04 35.75
N PHE A 634 -18.70 -18.32 35.39
CA PHE A 634 -19.82 -19.10 34.88
C PHE A 634 -20.84 -19.35 36.01
N ASN A 635 -21.97 -18.67 35.95
CA ASN A 635 -23.03 -18.69 36.97
C ASN A 635 -24.40 -19.09 36.39
N GLY A 636 -24.42 -19.57 35.14
CA GLY A 636 -25.64 -19.98 34.44
C GLY A 636 -25.87 -21.49 34.43
N THR A 637 -26.54 -21.97 33.39
CA THR A 637 -26.90 -23.39 33.19
C THR A 637 -26.07 -24.02 32.06
N ALA A 638 -26.18 -25.34 31.89
CA ALA A 638 -25.53 -26.04 30.78
C ALA A 638 -25.92 -25.50 29.38
N ALA A 639 -27.15 -24.99 29.22
CA ALA A 639 -27.60 -24.39 27.96
C ALA A 639 -27.12 -22.94 27.79
N ASN A 640 -27.06 -22.18 28.90
CA ASN A 640 -26.66 -20.78 28.93
C ASN A 640 -25.65 -20.57 30.08
N PRO A 641 -24.34 -20.79 29.84
CA PRO A 641 -23.32 -20.84 30.90
C PRO A 641 -23.10 -19.53 31.67
N LEU A 642 -23.56 -18.41 31.11
CA LEU A 642 -23.43 -17.07 31.69
C LEU A 642 -24.80 -16.39 31.76
N VAL A 643 -25.18 -15.94 32.96
CA VAL A 643 -26.47 -15.24 33.17
C VAL A 643 -26.52 -13.94 32.37
N GLY A 644 -27.64 -13.68 31.70
CA GLY A 644 -27.81 -12.54 30.79
C GLY A 644 -27.29 -12.78 29.37
N TYR A 645 -26.83 -13.99 29.07
CA TYR A 645 -26.33 -14.36 27.75
C TYR A 645 -26.92 -15.69 27.29
N THR A 646 -26.97 -15.90 25.97
CA THR A 646 -27.33 -17.18 25.37
C THR A 646 -26.17 -17.77 24.57
N GLY A 647 -26.19 -19.10 24.43
CA GLY A 647 -25.10 -19.84 23.82
C GLY A 647 -23.81 -19.75 24.64
N GLY A 648 -22.70 -20.13 24.02
CA GLY A 648 -21.39 -20.00 24.64
C GLY A 648 -20.28 -20.66 23.86
N PRO A 649 -19.02 -20.39 24.24
CA PRO A 649 -17.86 -20.91 23.55
C PRO A 649 -17.67 -22.41 23.80
N SER A 650 -16.83 -23.01 22.95
CA SER A 650 -16.51 -24.44 22.95
C SER A 650 -15.06 -24.67 22.57
N PHE A 651 -14.55 -25.84 22.95
CA PHE A 651 -13.24 -26.33 22.55
C PHE A 651 -13.36 -27.15 21.27
N LEU A 652 -12.49 -26.87 20.31
CA LEU A 652 -12.17 -27.73 19.18
C LEU A 652 -10.96 -28.59 19.51
N LEU A 653 -11.04 -29.87 19.22
CA LEU A 653 -9.97 -30.85 19.46
C LEU A 653 -9.48 -31.36 18.10
N ALA A 654 -8.33 -30.85 17.65
CA ALA A 654 -7.70 -31.26 16.40
C ALA A 654 -6.50 -32.17 16.66
N TYR A 655 -6.29 -33.14 15.78
CA TYR A 655 -5.27 -34.17 15.97
C TYR A 655 -4.87 -34.83 14.65
N TYR A 656 -3.72 -35.52 14.71
CA TYR A 656 -3.30 -36.49 13.72
C TYR A 656 -3.44 -37.90 14.28
N GLN A 657 -3.99 -38.82 13.49
CA GLN A 657 -4.02 -40.25 13.81
C GLN A 657 -3.55 -41.08 12.62
N ASN A 658 -2.63 -42.00 12.87
CA ASN A 658 -2.07 -42.89 11.85
C ASN A 658 -3.16 -43.78 11.23
N THR A 659 -3.13 -43.94 9.90
CA THR A 659 -4.03 -44.83 9.16
C THR A 659 -3.32 -45.39 7.92
N ALA A 660 -3.81 -46.49 7.34
CA ALA A 660 -3.23 -47.11 6.15
C ALA A 660 -3.15 -46.12 4.96
N ASN A 661 -4.15 -45.25 4.80
CA ASN A 661 -4.20 -44.27 3.71
C ASN A 661 -3.37 -42.99 3.99
N GLN A 662 -2.90 -42.81 5.23
CA GLN A 662 -2.04 -41.71 5.64
C GLN A 662 -1.08 -42.18 6.75
N PRO A 663 -0.03 -42.95 6.40
CA PRO A 663 0.94 -43.41 7.38
C PRO A 663 1.74 -42.26 8.01
N ALA A 664 2.07 -42.37 9.29
CA ALA A 664 2.73 -41.32 10.07
C ALA A 664 4.06 -40.86 9.47
N ALA A 665 4.85 -41.79 8.94
CA ALA A 665 6.15 -41.52 8.33
C ALA A 665 6.09 -40.49 7.18
N THR A 666 4.94 -40.36 6.52
CA THR A 666 4.77 -39.51 5.34
C THR A 666 3.64 -38.47 5.46
N ASN A 667 2.88 -38.44 6.56
CA ASN A 667 1.68 -37.60 6.68
C ASN A 667 1.49 -36.89 8.04
N ALA A 668 2.38 -37.09 9.01
CA ALA A 668 2.20 -36.58 10.38
C ALA A 668 2.50 -35.09 10.58
N ALA A 669 2.61 -34.28 9.52
CA ALA A 669 2.86 -32.84 9.65
C ALA A 669 1.58 -31.97 9.76
N ASP A 670 0.40 -32.54 9.48
CA ASP A 670 -0.89 -31.87 9.52
C ASP A 670 -1.91 -32.64 10.35
N TYR A 671 -2.92 -31.95 10.88
CA TYR A 671 -4.09 -32.61 11.44
C TYR A 671 -4.82 -33.37 10.34
N ASN A 672 -5.38 -34.54 10.66
CA ASN A 672 -6.27 -35.28 9.77
C ASN A 672 -7.65 -35.55 10.36
N ASN A 673 -7.83 -35.31 11.67
CA ASN A 673 -9.09 -35.45 12.41
C ASN A 673 -9.83 -36.75 12.06
N LEU A 674 -9.08 -37.86 12.03
CA LEU A 674 -9.56 -39.17 11.57
C LEU A 674 -10.83 -39.61 12.31
N GLY A 675 -11.79 -40.18 11.57
CA GLY A 675 -13.01 -40.75 12.17
C GLY A 675 -14.10 -39.72 12.50
N VAL A 676 -13.96 -38.48 12.03
CA VAL A 676 -15.02 -37.46 12.09
C VAL A 676 -15.45 -37.10 10.67
N LYS A 677 -16.77 -36.99 10.44
CA LYS A 677 -17.33 -36.64 9.13
C LYS A 677 -16.68 -35.37 8.59
N ALA A 678 -16.25 -35.40 7.34
CA ALA A 678 -15.56 -34.32 6.65
C ALA A 678 -14.28 -33.85 7.37
N ALA A 679 -13.59 -34.73 8.10
CA ALA A 679 -12.37 -34.44 8.84
C ALA A 679 -12.50 -33.20 9.76
N GLN A 680 -13.69 -32.96 10.31
CA GLN A 680 -13.90 -31.89 11.27
C GLN A 680 -13.30 -32.24 12.64
N PRO A 681 -12.78 -31.27 13.41
CA PRO A 681 -12.32 -31.55 14.76
C PRO A 681 -13.50 -31.91 15.68
N LYS A 682 -13.24 -32.70 16.73
CA LYS A 682 -14.25 -32.92 17.79
C LYS A 682 -14.53 -31.59 18.50
N THR A 683 -15.76 -31.40 18.96
CA THR A 683 -16.18 -30.18 19.68
C THR A 683 -16.72 -30.53 21.06
N VAL A 684 -16.31 -29.77 22.08
CA VAL A 684 -16.79 -29.90 23.47
C VAL A 684 -17.22 -28.52 23.97
N SER A 685 -18.50 -28.32 24.27
CA SER A 685 -18.99 -27.01 24.73
C SER A 685 -18.70 -26.79 26.22
N ILE A 686 -18.45 -25.54 26.63
CA ILE A 686 -18.32 -25.20 28.06
C ILE A 686 -19.61 -25.59 28.80
N GLY A 687 -20.77 -25.38 28.18
CA GLY A 687 -22.06 -25.80 28.73
C GLY A 687 -22.15 -27.30 29.03
N SER A 688 -21.62 -28.15 28.15
CA SER A 688 -21.58 -29.60 28.37
C SER A 688 -20.68 -30.02 29.53
N LEU A 689 -19.60 -29.27 29.79
CA LEU A 689 -18.72 -29.49 30.95
C LEU A 689 -19.35 -29.00 32.25
N LEU A 690 -20.05 -27.87 32.20
CA LEU A 690 -20.82 -27.34 33.33
C LEU A 690 -21.98 -28.27 33.72
N GLY A 691 -22.64 -28.86 32.73
CA GLY A 691 -23.71 -29.86 32.92
C GLY A 691 -23.21 -31.30 33.14
N ALA A 692 -21.90 -31.51 33.24
CA ALA A 692 -21.24 -32.79 33.46
C ALA A 692 -21.51 -33.90 32.39
N THR A 693 -21.89 -33.55 31.16
CA THR A 693 -22.25 -34.53 30.11
C THR A 693 -21.05 -35.04 29.30
N THR A 694 -20.03 -34.22 29.11
CA THR A 694 -18.83 -34.57 28.32
C THR A 694 -17.55 -34.59 29.16
N GLY A 695 -17.65 -34.25 30.44
CA GLY A 695 -16.53 -34.00 31.33
C GLY A 695 -16.98 -33.22 32.57
N THR A 696 -16.06 -32.51 33.21
CA THR A 696 -16.34 -31.63 34.35
C THR A 696 -15.65 -30.28 34.17
N LEU A 697 -16.19 -29.25 34.85
CA LEU A 697 -15.58 -27.93 34.94
C LEU A 697 -15.40 -27.56 36.41
N GLY A 698 -14.16 -27.33 36.83
CA GLY A 698 -13.85 -26.90 38.21
C GLY A 698 -14.22 -25.43 38.47
N THR A 699 -13.95 -24.94 39.68
CA THR A 699 -14.02 -23.51 40.01
C THR A 699 -12.79 -22.77 39.48
N PRO A 700 -12.88 -21.45 39.24
CA PRO A 700 -11.71 -20.67 38.82
C PRO A 700 -10.70 -20.51 39.97
N ASP A 701 -9.41 -20.50 39.64
CA ASP A 701 -8.35 -20.14 40.58
C ASP A 701 -8.30 -18.63 40.87
N ALA A 702 -7.41 -18.19 41.77
CA ALA A 702 -7.27 -16.78 42.16
C ALA A 702 -6.94 -15.82 41.00
N THR A 703 -6.45 -16.35 39.88
CA THR A 703 -6.13 -15.59 38.66
C THR A 703 -7.22 -15.70 37.58
N GLY A 704 -8.33 -16.39 37.91
CA GLY A 704 -9.50 -16.58 37.07
C GLY A 704 -9.43 -17.76 36.12
N PHE A 705 -8.45 -18.65 36.24
CA PHE A 705 -8.36 -19.83 35.37
C PHE A 705 -9.20 -20.99 35.88
N TYR A 706 -10.03 -21.51 34.99
CA TYR A 706 -10.76 -22.75 35.14
C TYR A 706 -9.90 -23.95 34.74
N THR A 707 -10.13 -25.07 35.40
CA THR A 707 -9.65 -26.39 34.97
C THR A 707 -10.83 -27.21 34.47
N ALA A 708 -10.88 -27.49 33.17
CA ALA A 708 -11.82 -28.41 32.55
C ALA A 708 -11.20 -29.79 32.40
N VAL A 709 -11.95 -30.85 32.70
CA VAL A 709 -11.56 -32.24 32.45
C VAL A 709 -12.56 -32.86 31.49
N VAL A 710 -12.14 -33.13 30.26
CA VAL A 710 -12.94 -33.79 29.22
C VAL A 710 -12.73 -35.30 29.33
N ASN A 711 -13.83 -36.06 29.39
CA ASN A 711 -13.78 -37.51 29.49
C ASN A 711 -13.21 -38.14 28.20
N SER A 712 -12.52 -39.27 28.32
CA SER A 712 -11.84 -39.95 27.20
C SER A 712 -12.71 -40.19 25.96
N ALA A 713 -14.00 -40.48 26.13
CA ALA A 713 -14.96 -40.67 25.04
C ALA A 713 -15.14 -39.41 24.16
N SER A 714 -15.10 -38.24 24.79
CA SER A 714 -15.25 -36.93 24.15
C SER A 714 -13.90 -36.28 23.81
N ALA A 715 -12.81 -36.77 24.42
CA ALA A 715 -11.45 -36.30 24.20
C ALA A 715 -10.84 -36.83 22.88
N PHE A 716 -9.51 -36.73 22.78
CA PHE A 716 -8.76 -37.23 21.63
C PHE A 716 -8.79 -38.77 21.55
N PRO A 717 -8.84 -39.36 20.34
CA PRO A 717 -8.65 -40.81 20.19
C PRO A 717 -7.31 -41.28 20.77
N VAL A 718 -7.30 -42.47 21.38
CA VAL A 718 -6.08 -43.08 21.93
C VAL A 718 -5.04 -43.25 20.81
N GLY A 719 -3.79 -42.90 21.10
CA GLY A 719 -2.67 -42.99 20.15
C GLY A 719 -2.61 -41.85 19.11
N SER A 720 -3.53 -40.88 19.17
CA SER A 720 -3.41 -39.65 18.37
C SER A 720 -2.25 -38.77 18.87
N THR A 721 -1.66 -38.02 17.93
CA THR A 721 -0.53 -37.12 18.14
C THR A 721 -0.81 -35.79 17.49
N LEU A 722 0.12 -34.83 17.58
CA LEU A 722 -0.04 -33.48 17.03
C LEU A 722 -1.35 -32.87 17.53
N ARG A 723 -1.67 -33.00 18.83
CA ARG A 723 -2.96 -32.62 19.38
C ARG A 723 -2.99 -31.15 19.75
N ALA A 724 -4.09 -30.47 19.46
CA ALA A 724 -4.31 -29.08 19.85
C ALA A 724 -5.77 -28.83 20.26
N VAL A 725 -5.93 -27.87 21.17
CA VAL A 725 -7.21 -27.37 21.68
C VAL A 725 -7.41 -25.93 21.22
N GLY A 726 -8.54 -25.65 20.58
CA GLY A 726 -8.93 -24.29 20.18
C GLY A 726 -10.19 -23.83 20.91
N LEU A 727 -10.10 -22.75 21.70
CA LEU A 727 -11.26 -22.09 22.29
C LEU A 727 -11.86 -21.12 21.29
N GLN A 728 -13.13 -21.34 20.93
CA GLN A 728 -13.85 -20.63 19.88
C GLN A 728 -15.32 -20.41 20.25
N GLY A 729 -16.04 -19.66 19.44
CA GLY A 729 -17.45 -19.35 19.62
C GLY A 729 -17.62 -18.04 20.38
N TYR A 730 -18.84 -17.73 20.74
CA TYR A 730 -19.15 -16.47 21.41
C TYR A 730 -20.40 -16.58 22.28
N PHE A 731 -20.60 -15.57 23.12
CA PHE A 731 -21.85 -15.35 23.84
C PHE A 731 -22.72 -14.37 23.09
N THR A 732 -24.03 -14.60 23.05
CA THR A 732 -24.98 -13.57 22.62
C THR A 732 -25.51 -12.86 23.86
N GLN A 733 -25.25 -11.56 23.98
CA GLN A 733 -25.76 -10.73 25.08
C GLN A 733 -27.27 -10.56 24.90
N ALA A 734 -28.05 -10.92 25.92
CA ALA A 734 -29.50 -10.89 25.85
C ALA A 734 -30.05 -9.47 26.08
N ILE A 735 -31.22 -9.19 25.51
CA ILE A 735 -31.96 -7.93 25.70
C ILE A 735 -32.11 -7.61 27.20
N GLY A 736 -31.88 -6.36 27.57
CA GLY A 736 -31.94 -5.87 28.96
C GLY A 736 -30.65 -6.08 29.75
N THR A 737 -29.74 -6.96 29.31
CA THR A 737 -28.45 -7.18 30.00
C THR A 737 -27.55 -5.97 29.81
N ASN A 738 -27.20 -5.29 30.90
CA ASN A 738 -26.50 -3.99 30.89
C ASN A 738 -27.25 -2.91 30.08
N GLY A 739 -28.58 -3.00 29.99
CA GLY A 739 -29.42 -1.98 29.34
C GLY A 739 -29.43 -2.01 27.81
N ILE A 740 -28.95 -3.08 27.17
CA ILE A 740 -29.00 -3.17 25.70
C ILE A 740 -30.42 -3.45 25.18
N ALA A 741 -30.78 -2.84 24.05
CA ALA A 741 -32.14 -2.92 23.49
C ALA A 741 -32.36 -4.13 22.57
N VAL A 742 -31.29 -4.69 22.00
CA VAL A 742 -31.33 -5.78 21.02
C VAL A 742 -30.31 -6.84 21.45
N ALA A 743 -30.62 -8.12 21.22
CA ALA A 743 -29.66 -9.19 21.47
C ALA A 743 -28.50 -9.12 20.47
N THR A 744 -27.25 -9.16 20.97
CA THR A 744 -26.07 -8.91 20.13
C THR A 744 -25.01 -9.99 20.36
N GLY A 745 -24.48 -10.56 19.27
CA GLY A 745 -23.38 -11.54 19.32
C GLY A 745 -22.06 -10.89 19.71
N ARG A 746 -21.38 -11.42 20.74
CA ARG A 746 -20.17 -10.82 21.31
C ARG A 746 -18.94 -11.65 20.98
N HIS A 747 -18.45 -11.42 19.76
CA HIS A 747 -17.36 -12.20 19.19
C HIS A 747 -16.03 -11.91 19.89
N ALA A 748 -15.15 -12.90 19.91
CA ALA A 748 -13.84 -12.80 20.52
C ALA A 748 -12.81 -13.58 19.70
N LEU A 749 -11.58 -13.07 19.68
CA LEU A 749 -10.45 -13.78 19.08
C LEU A 749 -10.31 -15.18 19.68
N SER A 750 -10.26 -16.18 18.81
CA SER A 750 -10.05 -17.56 19.23
C SER A 750 -8.64 -17.76 19.76
N ALA A 751 -8.48 -18.70 20.68
CA ALA A 751 -7.18 -19.05 21.28
C ALA A 751 -6.87 -20.52 21.02
N VAL A 752 -5.68 -20.82 20.51
CA VAL A 752 -5.24 -22.20 20.23
C VAL A 752 -4.02 -22.54 21.07
N LYS A 753 -4.05 -23.72 21.68
CA LYS A 753 -2.94 -24.27 22.48
C LYS A 753 -2.68 -25.73 22.13
N GLU A 754 -1.42 -26.07 21.92
CA GLU A 754 -0.98 -27.44 21.72
C GLU A 754 -1.04 -28.24 23.04
N VAL A 755 -1.27 -29.56 22.93
CA VAL A 755 -1.21 -30.47 24.08
C VAL A 755 0.24 -30.62 24.53
N THR A 756 0.46 -30.59 25.84
CA THR A 756 1.80 -30.69 26.46
C THR A 756 2.46 -32.02 26.08
N GLY A 757 3.68 -31.96 25.58
CA GLY A 757 4.46 -33.12 25.14
C GLY A 757 4.28 -33.50 23.67
N ASP A 758 3.26 -32.99 22.99
CA ASP A 758 3.08 -33.21 21.56
C ASP A 758 3.96 -32.26 20.74
N VAL A 759 4.35 -32.71 19.54
CA VAL A 759 4.95 -31.84 18.53
C VAL A 759 3.93 -30.76 18.14
N LYS A 760 4.37 -29.51 18.09
CA LYS A 760 3.55 -28.40 17.60
C LYS A 760 3.37 -28.51 16.09
N ARG A 761 2.12 -28.41 15.60
CA ARG A 761 1.86 -28.24 14.17
C ARG A 761 2.56 -26.98 13.66
N ARG A 762 3.19 -27.06 12.49
CA ARG A 762 3.88 -25.91 11.88
C ARG A 762 3.00 -24.67 11.80
N GLU A 763 3.60 -23.52 12.07
CA GLU A 763 2.98 -22.23 11.81
C GLU A 763 3.42 -21.73 10.44
N VAL A 764 2.46 -21.55 9.54
CA VAL A 764 2.73 -21.10 8.16
C VAL A 764 2.49 -19.60 8.02
N ILE A 765 1.36 -19.12 8.53
CA ILE A 765 0.96 -17.72 8.44
C ILE A 765 1.16 -16.99 9.76
N ASP A 766 1.26 -15.66 9.67
CA ASP A 766 1.13 -14.76 10.80
C ASP A 766 -0.28 -14.15 10.80
N SER A 767 -1.10 -14.48 11.81
CA SER A 767 -2.44 -13.93 11.95
C SER A 767 -2.44 -12.40 12.13
N ALA A 768 -1.37 -11.82 12.65
CA ALA A 768 -1.24 -10.36 12.73
C ALA A 768 -1.15 -9.74 11.33
N LYS A 769 -0.49 -10.41 10.37
CA LYS A 769 -0.43 -9.96 8.97
C LYS A 769 -1.79 -10.06 8.28
N CYS A 770 -2.57 -11.11 8.53
CA CYS A 770 -3.98 -11.18 8.08
C CYS A 770 -4.80 -10.02 8.65
N GLY A 771 -4.57 -9.70 9.92
CA GLY A 771 -5.22 -8.60 10.62
C GLY A 771 -4.84 -7.20 10.10
N LYS A 772 -3.75 -7.03 9.35
CA LYS A 772 -3.49 -5.78 8.63
C LYS A 772 -4.59 -5.48 7.61
N CYS A 773 -5.12 -6.49 6.92
CA CYS A 773 -6.19 -6.33 5.91
C CYS A 773 -7.60 -6.62 6.43
N HIS A 774 -7.77 -7.53 7.40
CA HIS A 774 -9.09 -7.90 7.92
C HIS A 774 -9.38 -7.32 9.31
N GLU A 775 -8.36 -6.85 10.02
CA GLU A 775 -8.38 -6.62 11.48
C GLU A 775 -8.76 -7.87 12.25
N TRP A 776 -10.04 -8.21 12.27
CA TRP A 776 -10.61 -9.49 12.70
C TRP A 776 -11.27 -10.15 11.49
N PHE A 777 -10.77 -11.30 11.09
CA PHE A 777 -11.48 -12.17 10.17
C PHE A 777 -12.48 -13.03 10.95
N GLU A 778 -13.77 -12.76 10.75
CA GLU A 778 -14.87 -13.47 11.40
C GLU A 778 -15.45 -14.57 10.51
N GLY A 779 -14.92 -15.79 10.65
CA GLY A 779 -15.42 -16.98 9.97
C GLY A 779 -16.63 -17.60 10.67
N HIS A 780 -17.54 -18.19 9.88
CA HIS A 780 -18.71 -18.93 10.38
C HIS A 780 -19.62 -18.10 11.29
N GLY A 781 -19.88 -16.84 10.90
CA GLY A 781 -20.74 -15.93 11.65
C GLY A 781 -20.15 -15.53 13.00
N GLY A 782 -18.84 -15.24 13.06
CA GLY A 782 -18.16 -14.82 14.28
C GLY A 782 -17.73 -15.93 15.23
N ASN A 783 -18.04 -17.20 14.92
CA ASN A 783 -17.60 -18.32 15.76
C ASN A 783 -16.08 -18.54 15.70
N ARG A 784 -15.48 -18.30 14.54
CA ARG A 784 -14.03 -18.50 14.31
C ARG A 784 -13.40 -17.15 14.00
N VAL A 785 -12.74 -16.54 14.97
CA VAL A 785 -12.15 -15.21 14.80
C VAL A 785 -10.64 -15.29 14.90
N ALA A 786 -9.94 -14.77 13.88
CA ALA A 786 -8.50 -14.64 13.85
C ALA A 786 -8.09 -13.27 13.28
N GLY A 787 -6.95 -12.72 13.70
CA GLY A 787 -6.52 -11.39 13.29
C GLY A 787 -5.45 -10.78 14.20
N LEU A 788 -5.43 -9.45 14.29
CA LEU A 788 -4.54 -8.74 15.20
C LEU A 788 -4.85 -9.12 16.65
N GLY A 789 -3.86 -9.70 17.34
CA GLY A 789 -4.00 -10.17 18.73
C GLY A 789 -4.38 -11.65 18.89
N THR A 790 -4.47 -12.44 17.81
CA THR A 790 -4.65 -13.89 17.91
C THR A 790 -3.52 -14.55 18.71
N VAL A 791 -3.89 -15.46 19.62
CA VAL A 791 -2.95 -16.21 20.45
C VAL A 791 -2.84 -17.65 19.95
N GLY A 792 -1.61 -18.08 19.67
CA GLY A 792 -1.31 -19.40 19.13
C GLY A 792 -1.53 -19.49 17.62
N GLN A 793 -1.79 -20.70 17.13
CA GLN A 793 -2.07 -20.92 15.71
C GLN A 793 -3.44 -20.37 15.31
N SER A 794 -3.61 -20.05 14.03
CA SER A 794 -4.93 -19.70 13.50
C SER A 794 -5.93 -20.85 13.73
N ILE A 795 -7.07 -20.53 14.37
CA ILE A 795 -8.15 -21.48 14.64
C ILE A 795 -8.66 -22.18 13.38
N CYS A 796 -8.55 -21.52 12.22
CA CYS A 796 -9.00 -22.03 10.93
C CYS A 796 -8.32 -23.36 10.56
N ALA A 797 -7.03 -23.52 10.92
CA ALA A 797 -6.25 -24.70 10.59
C ALA A 797 -6.72 -25.98 11.31
N LEU A 798 -7.51 -25.87 12.39
CA LEU A 798 -8.07 -27.03 13.10
C LEU A 798 -9.19 -27.70 12.30
N CYS A 799 -9.90 -26.95 11.45
CA CYS A 799 -11.01 -27.42 10.61
C CYS A 799 -10.63 -27.57 9.14
N HIS A 800 -9.90 -26.60 8.59
CA HIS A 800 -9.51 -26.55 7.18
C HIS A 800 -8.24 -27.38 6.95
N VAL A 801 -8.37 -28.68 7.15
CA VAL A 801 -7.29 -29.68 7.06
C VAL A 801 -7.19 -30.27 5.65
N PRO A 802 -6.07 -30.94 5.29
CA PRO A 802 -5.86 -31.50 3.95
C PRO A 802 -6.93 -32.49 3.47
N ASN A 803 -7.60 -33.19 4.39
CA ASN A 803 -8.67 -34.12 4.06
C ASN A 803 -10.03 -33.46 3.77
N LEU A 804 -10.19 -32.16 4.03
CA LEU A 804 -11.46 -31.48 3.84
C LEU A 804 -11.63 -31.00 2.39
N SER A 805 -12.62 -31.54 1.69
CA SER A 805 -13.20 -30.93 0.49
C SER A 805 -14.56 -30.29 0.79
N THR A 806 -14.93 -29.31 -0.04
CA THR A 806 -16.32 -28.87 -0.16
C THR A 806 -17.18 -30.02 -0.72
N SER A 807 -18.50 -29.88 -0.78
CA SER A 807 -19.29 -30.70 -1.71
C SER A 807 -20.72 -30.18 -1.77
N GLY A 808 -21.19 -29.86 -2.97
CA GLY A 808 -22.62 -29.78 -3.29
C GLY A 808 -23.14 -31.07 -3.89
N ARG A 809 -22.29 -32.08 -4.09
CA ARG A 809 -22.65 -33.32 -4.79
C ARG A 809 -23.55 -34.23 -3.97
N GLY A 810 -23.60 -34.01 -2.66
CA GLY A 810 -24.53 -34.68 -1.74
C GLY A 810 -25.89 -34.00 -1.61
N ILE A 811 -26.14 -32.86 -2.27
CA ILE A 811 -27.42 -32.14 -2.18
C ILE A 811 -28.55 -33.04 -2.69
N GLN A 812 -29.65 -33.06 -1.93
CA GLN A 812 -30.86 -33.77 -2.33
C GLN A 812 -31.63 -32.92 -3.36
N GLN A 813 -31.62 -33.35 -4.62
CA GLN A 813 -32.28 -32.62 -5.73
C GLN A 813 -33.76 -32.32 -5.45
N SER A 814 -34.49 -33.25 -4.83
CA SER A 814 -35.91 -33.04 -4.52
C SER A 814 -36.14 -31.92 -3.50
N LEU A 815 -35.26 -31.75 -2.50
CA LEU A 815 -35.34 -30.60 -1.59
C LEU A 815 -34.97 -29.30 -2.32
N LEU A 816 -33.88 -29.32 -3.11
CA LEU A 816 -33.42 -28.18 -3.90
C LEU A 816 -34.54 -27.61 -4.77
N LEU A 817 -35.19 -28.48 -5.56
CA LEU A 817 -36.30 -28.13 -6.45
C LEU A 817 -37.55 -27.74 -5.68
N PHE A 818 -37.85 -28.40 -4.56
CA PHE A 818 -39.01 -28.06 -3.73
C PHE A 818 -38.91 -26.63 -3.21
N VAL A 819 -37.77 -26.26 -2.62
CA VAL A 819 -37.54 -24.91 -2.08
C VAL A 819 -37.58 -23.86 -3.19
N ALA A 820 -37.00 -24.13 -4.37
CA ALA A 820 -37.00 -23.19 -5.49
C ALA A 820 -38.41 -22.96 -6.07
N ASN A 821 -39.22 -24.02 -6.20
CA ASN A 821 -40.48 -23.98 -6.93
C ASN A 821 -41.71 -23.66 -6.06
N ASN A 822 -41.60 -23.70 -4.73
CA ASN A 822 -42.73 -23.45 -3.83
C ASN A 822 -42.72 -22.03 -3.23
N PRO A 823 -43.88 -21.49 -2.84
CA PRO A 823 -43.97 -20.22 -2.11
C PRO A 823 -43.20 -20.22 -0.79
N VAL A 824 -42.78 -19.03 -0.34
CA VAL A 824 -42.25 -18.84 1.02
C VAL A 824 -43.34 -19.20 2.04
N GLY A 825 -42.95 -19.90 3.10
CA GLY A 825 -43.87 -20.41 4.13
C GLY A 825 -44.41 -21.82 3.85
N THR A 826 -44.22 -22.39 2.65
CA THR A 826 -44.61 -23.77 2.36
C THR A 826 -43.84 -24.74 3.27
N SER A 827 -44.56 -25.69 3.89
CA SER A 827 -43.98 -26.71 4.76
C SER A 827 -43.05 -27.66 4.00
N LEU A 828 -41.86 -27.92 4.56
CA LEU A 828 -40.89 -28.87 4.01
C LEU A 828 -41.25 -30.33 4.31
N ALA A 829 -42.30 -30.59 5.10
CA ALA A 829 -42.70 -31.93 5.52
C ALA A 829 -43.13 -32.85 4.35
N ALA A 830 -43.38 -32.28 3.17
CA ALA A 830 -43.66 -33.04 1.95
C ALA A 830 -42.41 -33.72 1.34
N VAL A 831 -41.21 -33.35 1.78
CA VAL A 831 -39.95 -33.88 1.26
C VAL A 831 -39.33 -34.83 2.28
N THR A 832 -39.10 -36.09 1.89
CA THR A 832 -38.39 -37.07 2.72
C THR A 832 -36.88 -36.81 2.65
N ASN A 833 -36.21 -36.74 3.79
CA ASN A 833 -34.76 -36.67 3.90
C ASN A 833 -34.15 -38.06 3.68
N PHE A 834 -33.34 -38.20 2.64
CA PHE A 834 -32.76 -39.50 2.25
C PHE A 834 -31.71 -40.05 3.24
N LEU A 835 -31.15 -39.21 4.12
CA LEU A 835 -30.18 -39.65 5.13
C LEU A 835 -30.85 -40.19 6.40
N THR A 836 -31.99 -39.61 6.79
CA THR A 836 -32.66 -39.97 8.06
C THR A 836 -33.90 -40.83 7.86
N GLY A 837 -34.46 -40.86 6.65
CA GLY A 837 -35.76 -41.48 6.37
C GLY A 837 -36.96 -40.71 6.92
N THR A 838 -36.72 -39.59 7.61
CA THR A 838 -37.76 -38.70 8.15
C THR A 838 -38.05 -37.57 7.16
N THR A 839 -39.14 -36.82 7.35
CA THR A 839 -39.40 -35.62 6.55
C THR A 839 -38.54 -34.45 7.00
N PHE A 840 -38.29 -33.49 6.11
CA PHE A 840 -37.64 -32.23 6.49
C PHE A 840 -38.58 -31.40 7.37
N SER A 841 -38.03 -30.75 8.40
CA SER A 841 -38.76 -29.84 9.28
C SER A 841 -38.65 -28.38 8.80
N GLY A 842 -39.63 -27.56 9.16
CA GLY A 842 -39.63 -26.11 8.87
C GLY A 842 -40.36 -25.76 7.58
N THR A 843 -40.12 -24.54 7.10
CA THR A 843 -40.78 -23.97 5.92
C THR A 843 -39.76 -23.36 4.96
N VAL A 844 -40.16 -23.17 3.71
CA VAL A 844 -39.38 -22.43 2.71
C VAL A 844 -39.17 -21.00 3.20
N SER A 845 -37.91 -20.62 3.42
CA SER A 845 -37.54 -19.22 3.70
C SER A 845 -37.22 -18.48 2.41
N GLN A 846 -37.38 -17.15 2.42
CA GLN A 846 -37.02 -16.31 1.27
C GLN A 846 -35.54 -16.49 0.88
N ALA A 847 -34.63 -16.43 1.86
CA ALA A 847 -33.21 -16.60 1.63
C ALA A 847 -32.85 -17.95 1.00
N ALA A 848 -33.49 -19.04 1.47
CA ALA A 848 -33.27 -20.36 0.90
C ALA A 848 -33.78 -20.47 -0.54
N LYS A 849 -34.95 -19.88 -0.82
CA LYS A 849 -35.53 -19.84 -2.17
C LYS A 849 -34.64 -19.08 -3.14
N ASP A 850 -34.16 -17.90 -2.75
CA ASP A 850 -33.29 -17.07 -3.59
C ASP A 850 -31.96 -17.78 -3.88
N ALA A 851 -31.35 -18.38 -2.86
CA ALA A 851 -30.11 -19.15 -3.00
C ALA A 851 -30.29 -20.33 -3.97
N ASN A 852 -31.34 -21.13 -3.79
CA ASN A 852 -31.59 -22.31 -4.63
C ASN A 852 -31.90 -21.92 -6.08
N THR A 853 -32.70 -20.87 -6.28
CA THR A 853 -33.04 -20.37 -7.63
C THR A 853 -31.78 -19.88 -8.34
N ALA A 854 -30.94 -19.10 -7.67
CA ALA A 854 -29.67 -18.63 -8.22
C ALA A 854 -28.70 -19.77 -8.53
N LEU A 855 -28.60 -20.77 -7.65
CA LEU A 855 -27.79 -21.96 -7.86
C LEU A 855 -28.22 -22.74 -9.10
N ILE A 856 -29.53 -23.03 -9.24
CA ILE A 856 -30.07 -23.76 -10.39
C ILE A 856 -29.82 -22.99 -11.68
N ALA A 857 -30.01 -21.66 -11.67
CA ALA A 857 -29.73 -20.83 -12.84
C ALA A 857 -28.24 -20.85 -13.23
N ALA A 858 -27.34 -20.96 -12.24
CA ALA A 858 -25.90 -20.87 -12.47
C ALA A 858 -25.23 -22.21 -12.84
N LEU A 859 -25.78 -23.35 -12.40
CA LEU A 859 -25.14 -24.67 -12.52
C LEU A 859 -26.09 -25.80 -12.98
N GLY A 860 -27.37 -25.51 -13.22
CA GLY A 860 -28.39 -26.52 -13.49
C GLY A 860 -28.90 -27.17 -12.20
N SER A 861 -29.80 -28.15 -12.35
CA SER A 861 -30.48 -28.79 -11.22
C SER A 861 -29.88 -30.12 -10.80
N ASP A 862 -28.86 -30.64 -11.48
CA ASP A 862 -28.20 -31.92 -11.17
C ASP A 862 -27.02 -31.71 -10.21
N PRO A 863 -27.15 -32.07 -8.93
CA PRO A 863 -26.08 -31.82 -7.97
C PRO A 863 -24.84 -32.68 -8.20
N THR A 864 -24.94 -33.81 -8.90
CA THR A 864 -23.78 -34.70 -9.14
C THR A 864 -22.69 -34.04 -9.98
N LEU A 865 -23.07 -33.00 -10.74
CA LEU A 865 -22.18 -32.22 -11.59
C LEU A 865 -21.61 -30.97 -10.89
N TYR A 866 -22.07 -30.66 -9.68
CA TYR A 866 -21.63 -29.45 -8.98
C TYR A 866 -20.12 -29.46 -8.67
N PRO A 867 -19.47 -28.28 -8.70
CA PRO A 867 -18.05 -28.16 -8.41
C PRO A 867 -17.73 -28.52 -6.96
N GLU A 868 -16.72 -29.36 -6.82
CA GLU A 868 -16.11 -29.76 -5.55
C GLU A 868 -14.61 -29.44 -5.62
N VAL A 869 -14.08 -28.86 -4.56
CA VAL A 869 -12.69 -28.41 -4.46
C VAL A 869 -12.18 -28.65 -3.04
N SER A 870 -10.86 -28.60 -2.88
CA SER A 870 -10.27 -28.61 -1.55
C SER A 870 -10.69 -27.39 -0.74
N ASN A 871 -11.07 -27.63 0.51
CA ASN A 871 -11.29 -26.59 1.51
C ASN A 871 -10.19 -26.65 2.58
N ASN A 872 -9.02 -27.22 2.24
CA ASN A 872 -7.80 -27.08 3.01
C ASN A 872 -7.40 -25.59 3.05
N PHE A 873 -6.86 -25.13 4.17
CA PHE A 873 -6.67 -23.70 4.43
C PHE A 873 -5.78 -23.02 3.37
N LYS A 874 -4.70 -23.68 2.93
CA LYS A 874 -3.80 -23.13 1.90
C LYS A 874 -4.49 -22.99 0.53
N ASP A 875 -5.27 -23.99 0.14
CA ASP A 875 -5.95 -24.03 -1.16
C ASP A 875 -7.07 -22.98 -1.20
N MET A 876 -7.85 -22.89 -0.12
CA MET A 876 -8.92 -21.92 0.03
C MET A 876 -8.40 -20.49 0.04
N ILE A 877 -7.44 -20.16 0.91
CA ILE A 877 -6.97 -18.77 1.07
C ILE A 877 -6.31 -18.25 -0.21
N HIS A 878 -5.49 -19.07 -0.88
CA HIS A 878 -4.92 -18.69 -2.17
C HIS A 878 -5.99 -18.57 -3.25
N GLY A 879 -6.92 -19.52 -3.34
CA GLY A 879 -7.98 -19.52 -4.36
C GLY A 879 -8.96 -18.35 -4.23
N VAL A 880 -9.34 -17.98 -3.00
CA VAL A 880 -10.21 -16.82 -2.72
C VAL A 880 -9.52 -15.52 -3.13
N HIS A 881 -8.26 -15.31 -2.72
CA HIS A 881 -7.55 -14.06 -3.02
C HIS A 881 -7.07 -13.96 -4.48
N ALA A 882 -6.91 -15.08 -5.18
CA ALA A 882 -6.52 -15.05 -6.59
C ALA A 882 -7.64 -14.52 -7.51
N GLY A 883 -8.91 -14.66 -7.10
CA GLY A 883 -10.06 -14.14 -7.83
C GLY A 883 -10.10 -14.58 -9.30
N ASN A 884 -10.56 -13.68 -10.19
CA ASN A 884 -10.52 -13.87 -11.64
C ASN A 884 -9.25 -13.28 -12.30
N ASN A 885 -8.09 -13.41 -11.66
CA ASN A 885 -6.84 -12.96 -12.27
C ASN A 885 -6.44 -13.87 -13.45
N SER A 886 -7.05 -13.59 -14.61
CA SER A 886 -6.99 -14.39 -15.84
C SER A 886 -5.58 -14.60 -16.37
N LEU A 887 -4.61 -13.77 -15.94
CA LEU A 887 -3.20 -13.88 -16.30
C LEU A 887 -2.46 -15.04 -15.62
N VAL A 888 -3.02 -15.62 -14.55
CA VAL A 888 -2.38 -16.72 -13.79
C VAL A 888 -3.36 -17.86 -13.51
N VAL A 889 -4.62 -17.51 -13.22
CA VAL A 889 -5.69 -18.44 -12.88
C VAL A 889 -6.48 -18.79 -14.15
N GLY A 890 -6.56 -20.08 -14.48
CA GLY A 890 -7.39 -20.59 -15.57
C GLY A 890 -8.86 -20.77 -15.18
N THR A 891 -9.14 -21.01 -13.90
CA THR A 891 -10.52 -21.13 -13.37
C THR A 891 -10.53 -20.65 -11.91
N PRO A 892 -11.33 -19.63 -11.55
CA PRO A 892 -11.46 -19.16 -10.17
C PRO A 892 -11.94 -20.25 -9.22
N LEU A 893 -11.66 -20.10 -7.91
CA LEU A 893 -12.25 -20.97 -6.90
C LEU A 893 -13.77 -20.86 -6.97
N ARG A 894 -14.44 -22.00 -7.17
CA ARG A 894 -15.90 -22.11 -7.15
C ARG A 894 -16.30 -23.42 -6.51
N PHE A 895 -17.31 -23.39 -5.65
CA PHE A 895 -17.88 -24.60 -5.05
C PHE A 895 -19.32 -24.37 -4.63
N VAL A 896 -20.05 -25.47 -4.47
CA VAL A 896 -21.40 -25.46 -3.91
C VAL A 896 -21.36 -25.97 -2.48
N ARG A 897 -22.14 -25.34 -1.59
CA ARG A 897 -22.28 -25.75 -0.20
C ARG A 897 -23.70 -26.20 0.08
N ASP A 898 -23.79 -27.43 0.59
CA ASP A 898 -25.01 -28.00 1.16
C ASP A 898 -25.31 -27.39 2.54
N ARG A 899 -26.45 -26.70 2.69
CA ARG A 899 -27.04 -26.31 4.00
C ARG A 899 -28.50 -26.75 4.13
N GLY A 900 -28.96 -27.68 3.30
CA GLY A 900 -30.29 -28.27 3.34
C GLY A 900 -31.40 -27.22 3.36
N ALA A 901 -32.28 -27.29 4.36
CA ALA A 901 -33.45 -26.41 4.48
C ALA A 901 -33.11 -24.90 4.57
N SER A 902 -31.87 -24.55 4.94
CA SER A 902 -31.40 -23.17 4.96
C SER A 902 -30.98 -22.63 3.59
N GLY A 903 -31.06 -23.46 2.54
CA GLY A 903 -30.69 -23.12 1.17
C GLY A 903 -29.32 -23.65 0.75
N GLU A 904 -29.15 -23.80 -0.55
CA GLU A 904 -27.95 -24.30 -1.20
C GLU A 904 -27.26 -23.15 -1.95
N PHE A 905 -25.95 -23.01 -1.74
CA PHE A 905 -25.23 -21.79 -2.11
C PHE A 905 -24.09 -22.09 -3.08
N ASP A 906 -24.10 -21.41 -4.23
CA ASP A 906 -22.95 -21.29 -5.13
C ASP A 906 -21.99 -20.21 -4.61
N PHE A 907 -20.76 -20.61 -4.28
CA PHE A 907 -19.70 -19.69 -3.92
C PHE A 907 -18.77 -19.53 -5.11
N ASN A 908 -18.89 -18.40 -5.81
CA ASN A 908 -18.03 -18.03 -6.93
C ASN A 908 -17.13 -16.86 -6.54
N PHE A 909 -15.82 -17.11 -6.42
CA PHE A 909 -14.85 -16.11 -5.99
C PHE A 909 -14.27 -15.28 -7.14
N ALA A 910 -14.79 -15.41 -8.37
CA ALA A 910 -14.31 -14.64 -9.52
C ALA A 910 -14.34 -13.11 -9.29
N GLY A 911 -15.34 -12.61 -8.55
CA GLY A 911 -15.47 -11.18 -8.24
C GLY A 911 -14.61 -10.68 -7.08
N VAL A 912 -13.91 -11.57 -6.35
CA VAL A 912 -13.05 -11.14 -5.24
C VAL A 912 -11.78 -10.49 -5.80
N THR A 913 -11.51 -9.28 -5.33
CA THR A 913 -10.31 -8.52 -5.70
C THR A 913 -9.37 -8.46 -4.50
N PHE A 914 -8.11 -8.86 -4.70
CA PHE A 914 -7.07 -8.69 -3.70
C PHE A 914 -6.55 -7.26 -3.72
N VAL A 915 -6.62 -6.59 -2.57
CA VAL A 915 -6.26 -5.17 -2.41
C VAL A 915 -4.76 -4.89 -2.56
N GLY A 916 -3.93 -5.87 -2.16
CA GLY A 916 -2.48 -5.76 -2.19
C GLY A 916 -1.86 -6.36 -3.45
N VAL A 917 -0.57 -6.68 -3.35
CA VAL A 917 0.17 -7.37 -4.42
C VAL A 917 0.04 -8.88 -4.22
N LEU A 918 -0.76 -9.56 -5.04
CA LEU A 918 -1.07 -10.99 -4.86
C LEU A 918 0.18 -11.89 -4.78
N LYS A 919 1.26 -11.54 -5.48
CA LYS A 919 2.53 -12.29 -5.46
C LYS A 919 3.44 -11.98 -4.27
N ASP A 920 3.08 -11.03 -3.40
CA ASP A 920 3.85 -10.75 -2.18
C ASP A 920 3.48 -11.75 -1.08
N CYS A 921 4.18 -12.89 -1.06
CA CYS A 921 3.95 -13.96 -0.09
C CYS A 921 4.07 -13.47 1.37
N ARG A 922 4.90 -12.45 1.60
CA ARG A 922 5.17 -11.86 2.92
C ARG A 922 3.97 -11.13 3.50
N ALA A 923 2.96 -10.83 2.69
CA ALA A 923 1.69 -10.25 3.16
C ALA A 923 0.93 -11.18 4.11
N CYS A 924 1.21 -12.49 4.13
CA CYS A 924 0.54 -13.46 5.00
C CYS A 924 1.50 -14.43 5.70
N HIS A 925 2.54 -14.88 5.02
CA HIS A 925 3.43 -15.90 5.54
C HIS A 925 4.35 -15.37 6.65
N LYS A 926 4.74 -16.26 7.57
CA LYS A 926 5.81 -15.96 8.52
C LYS A 926 7.16 -15.87 7.82
N ASP A 927 7.92 -14.86 8.22
CA ASP A 927 9.30 -14.61 7.87
C ASP A 927 10.01 -14.05 9.12
N THR A 928 11.34 -14.09 9.14
CA THR A 928 12.11 -13.42 10.20
C THR A 928 12.91 -12.29 9.57
N LEU A 929 12.90 -11.14 10.23
CA LEU A 929 13.75 -10.01 9.88
C LEU A 929 15.05 -10.14 10.68
N ALA A 930 16.19 -10.10 9.99
CA ALA A 930 17.50 -9.96 10.60
C ALA A 930 18.08 -8.62 10.14
N ASN A 931 18.26 -7.67 11.07
CA ASN A 931 18.78 -6.31 10.78
C ASN A 931 17.99 -5.55 9.71
N GLY A 932 16.66 -5.69 9.69
CA GLY A 932 15.79 -5.08 8.68
C GLY A 932 15.72 -5.84 7.36
N VAL A 933 16.58 -6.82 7.12
CA VAL A 933 16.58 -7.65 5.91
C VAL A 933 15.83 -8.96 6.18
N VAL A 934 14.97 -9.37 5.25
CA VAL A 934 14.23 -10.63 5.35
C VAL A 934 15.19 -11.82 5.22
N ASP A 935 15.22 -12.68 6.24
CA ASP A 935 15.89 -13.98 6.19
C ASP A 935 14.98 -14.99 5.44
N ASN A 936 15.11 -15.00 4.12
CA ASN A 936 14.34 -15.89 3.24
C ASN A 936 14.58 -17.38 3.54
N THR A 937 15.64 -17.75 4.27
CA THR A 937 15.88 -19.16 4.66
C THR A 937 14.89 -19.64 5.73
N LYS A 938 14.26 -18.70 6.44
CA LYS A 938 13.28 -18.96 7.51
C LYS A 938 11.85 -18.59 7.12
N ALA A 939 11.65 -18.14 5.88
CA ALA A 939 10.35 -17.78 5.35
C ALA A 939 9.53 -19.02 4.99
N THR A 940 8.30 -19.11 5.51
CA THR A 940 7.47 -20.33 5.39
C THR A 940 6.91 -20.57 3.99
N TYR A 941 7.02 -19.60 3.08
CA TYR A 941 6.60 -19.73 1.68
C TYR A 941 7.70 -20.32 0.78
N THR A 942 8.90 -20.57 1.29
CA THR A 942 10.04 -21.04 0.48
C THR A 942 10.16 -22.56 0.39
N GLY A 943 9.29 -23.30 1.06
CA GLY A 943 9.26 -24.75 1.03
C GLY A 943 8.01 -25.32 1.71
N ILE A 944 7.87 -26.64 1.64
CA ILE A 944 6.85 -27.40 2.37
C ILE A 944 7.59 -28.43 3.21
N PRO A 945 7.23 -28.58 4.50
CA PRO A 945 7.89 -29.55 5.35
C PRO A 945 7.63 -30.98 4.89
N ALA A 946 8.59 -31.85 5.19
CA ALA A 946 8.43 -33.29 5.04
C ALA A 946 7.17 -33.77 5.75
N ALA A 947 6.58 -34.84 5.22
CA ALA A 947 5.35 -35.44 5.73
C ALA A 947 4.10 -34.53 5.72
N ALA A 948 4.10 -33.46 4.91
CA ALA A 948 2.89 -32.70 4.62
C ALA A 948 1.89 -33.55 3.81
N GLN A 949 0.61 -33.45 4.15
CA GLN A 949 -0.42 -34.26 3.48
C GLN A 949 -0.84 -33.64 2.15
N SER A 950 -1.21 -34.51 1.20
CA SER A 950 -1.89 -34.12 -0.05
C SER A 950 -3.26 -33.50 0.24
N SER A 951 -3.61 -32.45 -0.51
CA SER A 951 -4.92 -31.78 -0.40
C SER A 951 -5.98 -32.55 -1.17
N THR A 952 -7.01 -33.05 -0.47
CA THR A 952 -8.22 -33.65 -1.08
C THR A 952 -8.97 -32.60 -1.88
N GLN A 953 -9.11 -32.85 -3.18
CA GLN A 953 -9.87 -32.04 -4.12
C GLN A 953 -11.31 -32.55 -4.23
N VAL A 954 -11.48 -33.87 -4.26
CA VAL A 954 -12.79 -34.55 -4.25
C VAL A 954 -12.74 -35.71 -3.27
N THR A 955 -13.70 -35.76 -2.36
CA THR A 955 -13.89 -36.89 -1.45
C THR A 955 -14.65 -38.00 -2.16
N THR A 956 -14.07 -39.18 -2.29
CA THR A 956 -14.75 -40.32 -2.95
C THR A 956 -14.17 -41.68 -2.56
N SER A 957 -15.02 -42.70 -2.50
CA SER A 957 -14.61 -44.11 -2.42
C SER A 957 -14.32 -44.75 -3.80
N GLY A 958 -14.47 -44.00 -4.90
CA GLY A 958 -14.37 -44.49 -6.27
C GLY A 958 -15.70 -45.02 -6.85
N VAL A 959 -16.77 -45.02 -6.04
CA VAL A 959 -18.12 -45.33 -6.49
C VAL A 959 -18.68 -44.14 -7.26
N ALA A 960 -19.19 -44.38 -8.47
CA ALA A 960 -19.82 -43.35 -9.29
C ALA A 960 -21.09 -42.82 -8.62
N LEU A 961 -21.30 -41.50 -8.66
CA LEU A 961 -22.52 -40.89 -8.14
C LEU A 961 -23.67 -41.05 -9.14
N THR A 962 -24.78 -41.59 -8.66
CA THR A 962 -26.05 -41.63 -9.41
C THR A 962 -26.98 -40.57 -8.87
N LEU A 963 -27.48 -39.70 -9.75
CA LEU A 963 -28.53 -38.75 -9.41
C LEU A 963 -29.81 -39.52 -9.10
N GLN A 964 -30.38 -39.33 -7.91
CA GLN A 964 -31.60 -40.02 -7.55
C GLN A 964 -32.66 -39.10 -6.99
N THR A 965 -33.91 -39.34 -7.42
CA THR A 965 -35.07 -38.51 -7.11
C THR A 965 -36.02 -39.13 -6.06
N ALA A 966 -35.78 -40.36 -5.60
CA ALA A 966 -36.62 -41.09 -4.63
C ALA A 966 -35.81 -41.81 -3.53
N ALA A 967 -36.43 -42.13 -2.39
CA ALA A 967 -35.78 -42.83 -1.26
C ALA A 967 -35.58 -44.35 -1.51
N GLY A 968 -34.59 -44.97 -0.88
CA GLY A 968 -34.44 -46.44 -0.81
C GLY A 968 -33.65 -47.12 -1.93
N VAL A 969 -33.09 -46.38 -2.89
CA VAL A 969 -32.15 -46.88 -3.91
C VAL A 969 -30.80 -46.13 -3.74
N GLY A 970 -29.66 -46.67 -4.21
CA GLY A 970 -28.35 -46.05 -4.01
C GLY A 970 -28.19 -44.70 -4.72
N ASN A 971 -28.04 -43.61 -3.95
CA ASN A 971 -28.07 -42.23 -4.44
C ASN A 971 -26.84 -41.40 -4.07
N ASN A 972 -26.68 -40.25 -4.73
CA ASN A 972 -25.62 -39.27 -4.46
C ASN A 972 -25.58 -38.81 -2.98
N VAL A 973 -26.74 -38.62 -2.33
CA VAL A 973 -26.84 -38.12 -0.94
C VAL A 973 -26.18 -39.08 0.05
N THR A 974 -26.59 -40.35 0.00
CA THR A 974 -26.09 -41.43 0.88
C THR A 974 -24.66 -41.81 0.56
N GLN A 975 -24.29 -41.85 -0.73
CA GLN A 975 -22.91 -42.14 -1.14
C GLN A 975 -21.93 -41.05 -0.69
N VAL A 976 -22.26 -39.77 -0.91
CA VAL A 976 -21.40 -38.66 -0.47
C VAL A 976 -21.33 -38.58 1.06
N ASP A 977 -22.41 -38.87 1.78
CA ASP A 977 -22.37 -38.94 3.25
C ASP A 977 -21.47 -40.06 3.76
N ALA A 978 -21.52 -41.24 3.13
CA ALA A 978 -20.65 -42.37 3.45
C ALA A 978 -19.17 -42.03 3.16
N ASP A 979 -18.87 -41.54 1.95
CA ASP A 979 -17.51 -41.17 1.54
C ASP A 979 -16.88 -40.13 2.47
N ARG A 980 -17.69 -39.17 2.95
CA ARG A 980 -17.25 -38.12 3.90
C ARG A 980 -17.09 -38.62 5.33
N LYS A 981 -17.71 -39.75 5.70
CA LYS A 981 -17.52 -40.40 7.02
C LYS A 981 -16.30 -41.32 7.05
N SER A 982 -15.89 -41.87 5.91
CA SER A 982 -14.76 -42.81 5.79
C SER A 982 -13.40 -42.16 5.48
N LEU A 983 -13.33 -40.84 5.47
CA LEU A 983 -12.10 -40.08 5.20
C LEU A 983 -10.94 -40.47 6.13
N PRO A 984 -9.69 -40.52 5.62
CA PRO A 984 -9.29 -40.40 4.21
C PRO A 984 -9.54 -41.70 3.42
N ASN A 985 -10.03 -41.58 2.19
CA ASN A 985 -10.24 -42.73 1.30
C ASN A 985 -9.04 -42.95 0.37
N ALA A 986 -8.83 -44.20 -0.05
CA ALA A 986 -7.78 -44.56 -1.01
C ALA A 986 -8.03 -43.98 -2.43
N GLN A 987 -9.29 -43.69 -2.74
CA GLN A 987 -9.74 -43.16 -4.04
C GLN A 987 -10.03 -41.66 -4.02
N ASP A 988 -9.88 -40.98 -2.88
CA ASP A 988 -9.97 -39.51 -2.83
C ASP A 988 -9.07 -38.92 -3.92
N LEU A 989 -9.59 -37.97 -4.70
CA LEU A 989 -8.78 -37.28 -5.70
C LEU A 989 -8.00 -36.18 -5.01
N VAL A 990 -6.67 -36.28 -5.06
CA VAL A 990 -5.77 -35.38 -4.32
C VAL A 990 -4.79 -34.66 -5.24
N ASN A 991 -4.29 -33.53 -4.75
CA ASN A 991 -3.09 -32.90 -5.28
C ASN A 991 -1.95 -33.08 -4.26
N THR A 992 -0.75 -33.46 -4.73
CA THR A 992 0.43 -33.58 -3.87
C THR A 992 0.82 -32.23 -3.24
N PRO A 993 1.54 -32.22 -2.10
CA PRO A 993 1.67 -31.04 -1.26
C PRO A 993 2.18 -29.77 -1.96
N PHE A 994 3.26 -29.83 -2.76
CA PHE A 994 3.78 -28.66 -3.50
C PHE A 994 2.86 -28.26 -4.62
N THR A 995 2.38 -29.24 -5.38
CA THR A 995 1.47 -29.03 -6.52
C THR A 995 0.18 -28.33 -6.09
N ALA A 996 -0.42 -28.75 -4.97
CA ALA A 996 -1.63 -28.13 -4.42
C ALA A 996 -1.43 -26.64 -4.13
N THR A 997 -0.32 -26.28 -3.48
CA THR A 997 0.01 -24.90 -3.12
C THR A 997 0.13 -24.01 -4.35
N CYS A 998 0.80 -24.50 -5.41
CA CYS A 998 1.03 -23.76 -6.63
C CYS A 998 -0.25 -23.66 -7.48
N LYS A 999 -0.99 -24.76 -7.64
CA LYS A 999 -2.18 -24.84 -8.48
C LYS A 999 -3.30 -23.89 -8.07
N ALA A 1000 -3.37 -23.53 -6.78
CA ALA A 1000 -4.36 -22.57 -6.29
C ALA A 1000 -4.25 -21.19 -6.98
N CYS A 1001 -3.06 -20.81 -7.44
CA CYS A 1001 -2.85 -19.60 -8.23
C CYS A 1001 -2.49 -19.91 -9.70
N HIS A 1002 -1.78 -21.00 -9.96
CA HIS A 1002 -1.27 -21.41 -11.28
C HIS A 1002 -2.04 -22.62 -11.83
N SER A 1003 -3.26 -22.38 -12.33
CA SER A 1003 -4.18 -23.44 -12.76
C SER A 1003 -4.28 -23.64 -14.28
N ARG A 1004 -3.41 -22.99 -15.06
CA ARG A 1004 -3.40 -23.12 -16.53
C ARG A 1004 -2.87 -24.50 -16.99
N PRO A 1005 -3.29 -24.99 -18.17
CA PRO A 1005 -2.89 -26.32 -18.66
C PRO A 1005 -1.37 -26.55 -18.74
N ASN A 1006 -0.61 -25.55 -19.16
CA ASN A 1006 0.86 -25.62 -19.24
C ASN A 1006 1.53 -25.73 -17.86
N ALA A 1007 1.03 -24.99 -16.85
CA ALA A 1007 1.51 -25.11 -15.48
C ALA A 1007 1.20 -26.49 -14.90
N ILE A 1008 -0.02 -27.01 -15.14
CA ILE A 1008 -0.40 -28.36 -14.71
C ILE A 1008 0.49 -29.44 -15.35
N ALA A 1009 0.82 -29.31 -16.64
CA ALA A 1009 1.74 -30.22 -17.32
C ALA A 1009 3.14 -30.17 -16.70
N HIS A 1010 3.64 -28.96 -16.39
CA HIS A 1010 4.93 -28.78 -15.70
C HIS A 1010 4.94 -29.44 -14.30
N PHE A 1011 3.87 -29.27 -13.50
CA PHE A 1011 3.78 -29.92 -12.19
C PHE A 1011 3.89 -31.44 -12.28
N LYS A 1012 3.20 -32.04 -13.25
CA LYS A 1012 3.27 -33.49 -13.50
C LYS A 1012 4.67 -33.94 -13.94
N GLN A 1013 5.35 -33.16 -14.77
CA GLN A 1013 6.72 -33.44 -15.18
C GLN A 1013 7.71 -33.46 -14.00
N MET A 1014 7.44 -32.65 -12.97
CA MET A 1014 8.25 -32.57 -11.76
C MET A 1014 7.83 -33.57 -10.67
N GLY A 1015 7.03 -34.58 -11.01
CA GLY A 1015 6.58 -35.64 -10.09
C GLY A 1015 5.31 -35.29 -9.28
N GLY A 1016 4.71 -34.13 -9.52
CA GLY A 1016 3.47 -33.72 -8.87
C GLY A 1016 2.24 -34.47 -9.37
N SER A 1017 1.34 -34.87 -8.46
CA SER A 1017 0.05 -35.43 -8.84
C SER A 1017 -1.04 -34.36 -8.79
N VAL A 1018 -1.92 -34.35 -9.80
CA VAL A 1018 -3.08 -33.45 -9.90
C VAL A 1018 -4.35 -34.26 -10.09
N ASN A 1019 -5.30 -34.15 -9.16
CA ASN A 1019 -6.55 -34.91 -9.13
C ASN A 1019 -6.34 -36.42 -9.31
N ALA A 1020 -5.28 -36.98 -8.72
CA ALA A 1020 -5.00 -38.41 -8.78
C ALA A 1020 -5.60 -39.12 -7.56
N PRO A 1021 -6.00 -40.40 -7.66
CA PRO A 1021 -6.38 -41.19 -6.49
C PRO A 1021 -5.27 -41.17 -5.43
N ARG A 1022 -5.63 -40.99 -4.16
CA ARG A 1022 -4.67 -40.93 -3.04
C ARG A 1022 -3.70 -42.12 -3.02
N SER A 1023 -4.21 -43.31 -3.30
CA SER A 1023 -3.41 -44.55 -3.39
C SER A 1023 -2.35 -44.56 -4.48
N GLN A 1024 -2.46 -43.66 -5.47
CA GLN A 1024 -1.53 -43.52 -6.60
C GLN A 1024 -0.66 -42.26 -6.50
N ALA A 1025 -1.04 -41.31 -5.65
CA ALA A 1025 -0.28 -40.08 -5.46
C ALA A 1025 0.95 -40.35 -4.58
N ASP A 1026 2.13 -39.95 -5.05
CA ASP A 1026 3.37 -40.00 -4.27
C ASP A 1026 3.81 -38.58 -3.88
N PRO A 1027 3.55 -38.12 -2.64
CA PRO A 1027 4.03 -36.84 -2.15
C PRO A 1027 5.56 -36.68 -2.19
N ASN A 1028 6.33 -37.77 -2.17
CA ASN A 1028 7.79 -37.73 -2.13
C ASN A 1028 8.43 -37.63 -3.53
N ALA A 1029 7.65 -37.82 -4.60
CA ALA A 1029 8.14 -37.73 -5.98
C ALA A 1029 8.36 -36.28 -6.45
N GLU A 1030 7.85 -35.28 -5.71
CA GLU A 1030 7.93 -33.86 -6.10
C GLU A 1030 9.36 -33.32 -6.03
N ALA A 1031 9.95 -32.99 -7.18
CA ALA A 1031 11.30 -32.40 -7.30
C ALA A 1031 11.28 -30.86 -7.40
N CYS A 1032 10.19 -30.22 -6.95
CA CYS A 1032 9.95 -28.77 -7.10
C CYS A 1032 11.02 -27.92 -6.40
N VAL A 1033 11.45 -28.33 -5.18
CA VAL A 1033 12.38 -27.57 -4.32
C VAL A 1033 13.77 -27.46 -4.94
N THR A 1034 14.18 -28.41 -5.78
CA THR A 1034 15.48 -28.36 -6.46
C THR A 1034 15.61 -27.10 -7.33
N CYS A 1035 14.53 -26.66 -7.94
CA CYS A 1035 14.50 -25.47 -8.80
C CYS A 1035 13.96 -24.23 -8.08
N HIS A 1036 12.93 -24.41 -7.25
CA HIS A 1036 12.16 -23.32 -6.64
C HIS A 1036 12.45 -23.11 -5.14
N GLY A 1037 13.26 -23.96 -4.52
CA GLY A 1037 13.74 -23.80 -3.16
C GLY A 1037 14.69 -22.61 -3.00
N THR A 1038 15.12 -22.35 -1.77
CA THR A 1038 15.88 -21.14 -1.43
C THR A 1038 17.21 -20.99 -2.16
N THR A 1039 17.83 -22.08 -2.56
CA THR A 1039 19.11 -22.13 -3.30
C THR A 1039 18.95 -22.51 -4.76
N GLY A 1040 17.71 -22.75 -5.23
CA GLY A 1040 17.44 -23.17 -6.60
C GLY A 1040 17.64 -22.02 -7.61
N PRO A 1041 17.90 -22.34 -8.89
CA PRO A 1041 18.08 -21.35 -9.95
C PRO A 1041 16.87 -20.42 -10.14
N ASN A 1042 15.68 -20.87 -9.74
CA ASN A 1042 14.41 -20.13 -9.83
C ASN A 1042 13.71 -20.04 -8.48
N ALA A 1043 14.47 -19.74 -7.42
CA ALA A 1043 13.94 -19.62 -6.06
C ALA A 1043 12.63 -18.81 -6.01
N LEU A 1044 11.66 -19.26 -5.21
CA LEU A 1044 10.32 -18.64 -5.14
C LEU A 1044 10.39 -17.14 -4.85
N PHE A 1045 11.28 -16.73 -3.94
CA PHE A 1045 11.47 -15.33 -3.60
C PHE A 1045 12.13 -14.50 -4.70
N ASN A 1046 12.68 -15.10 -5.77
CA ASN A 1046 13.21 -14.41 -6.96
C ASN A 1046 12.11 -14.21 -8.01
N VAL A 1047 11.35 -15.28 -8.30
CA VAL A 1047 10.31 -15.26 -9.34
C VAL A 1047 9.03 -14.53 -8.89
N HIS A 1048 8.78 -14.50 -7.58
CA HIS A 1048 7.72 -13.69 -6.98
C HIS A 1048 8.22 -12.33 -6.48
N ARG A 1049 9.47 -11.94 -6.78
CA ARG A 1049 9.90 -10.57 -6.51
C ARG A 1049 8.96 -9.62 -7.20
N PHE A 1050 8.40 -8.73 -6.42
CA PHE A 1050 7.98 -7.45 -6.94
C PHE A 1050 9.18 -6.52 -6.76
N SER A 1051 9.50 -5.71 -7.77
CA SER A 1051 10.57 -4.72 -7.68
C SER A 1051 10.17 -3.65 -6.65
N VAL A 1052 10.39 -3.97 -5.38
CA VAL A 1052 10.58 -3.04 -4.28
C VAL A 1052 11.93 -3.41 -3.70
N VAL A 1053 13.01 -2.96 -4.33
CA VAL A 1053 14.28 -2.90 -3.63
C VAL A 1053 14.09 -1.82 -2.57
N GLY A 1054 13.99 -2.22 -1.30
CA GLY A 1054 13.68 -1.28 -0.22
C GLY A 1054 13.25 -1.86 1.13
N GLU A 1055 13.04 -3.17 1.25
CA GLU A 1055 13.01 -3.86 2.56
C GLU A 1055 14.27 -4.70 2.73
#